data_AF-A0A381XA72-F1
#
_entry.id   AF-A0A381XA72-F1
#
_cell.length_a   1.000
_cell.length_b   1.000
_cell.length_c   1.000
_cell.angle_alpha   90.00
_cell.angle_beta   90.00
_cell.angle_gamma   90.00
#
_symmetry.space_group_name_H-M   'P 1'
#
loop_
_entity.id
_entity.type
_entity.pdbx_description
1 polymer ?
#
loop_
_entity_poly.entity_id
_entity_poly.type
_entity_poly.pdbx_seq_one_letter_code
_entity_poly.pdbx_strand_id
1 'polypeptide(L)'
;PSGDSSVKPEDTVLIDDFEGGEQELIAKIVKSLGLTVIDDTTKETLENLVGWGPNNPLEQAVRVDSPQTLKKLVQDSGVQLKISDLGEEVVRQLIRTVISEPSQKWADDDNRERIPVIPDADGILRPLKEDDGSHYFFDHVDDLPDLLPNARTIHPDYVNELEGVKLGVVNPSKLAEFVDESVGSDPDRFRQLQDDDSLWLQISKAAVRIVTADEFKLNAVKDYRFLPCLHRGEVSVRDVSRVGDKVWGVDVSVGGAWFNFSRKEFIFHDSAEEREGVGLHHKVIYNLTWLELHPDIEEEKEDMKDSLLMHSVGQEGLLVNIFRSLIFGHNWQSKKRSKEGKPGWGKDAVSLFHKHEDGEFEIDRWLEQRPSDKERDEILESLLDLLPKDTEDEKAKLSSSSWGAHSKTDLPKLHLLKGADGEWHKLGDLCYELDPGLSELFKKTPVLKEHKEMLSYTVLTRGIDDGGLGITTRIREEEIIDRLTSLRGFTPGNKKIRNSILGMMLDSHEEWVLEDLGAMDWVPRKDGETVIPSAAIMPTTEMKALFGEQHPWYIDVDADLSSEEVRKRAADIGLIHDHEDPDSLLEALLSPEEVWEGLTGISIIESLTKAWKDNKDKASNSHTRRNRLPNSEGEWSDGSWLCDRKESAAISSLFPEHNVSDRDSLGSKASEDLARVWIVRDSVSRPRIGELLTRISGETGESELQQLWKLVVAREDSITDADIPANAATFLVPVAQGSTVRVGDVVFSGPKSKDAAASGSISSLTLLPPKHPLKDVLVRMGALDLESVGVDELRRLSRESKDSQHSESQLERLWLALAMVEIGDEDLLRGPYWPCQSSDTYGVKPAIPENKTKKDALFPMRSDEDENIRRIIREGLPMFLLPREGPLMDRIYERLESDKDGNIPFLSRCSRRQVQGGEAEQPHPYLKKAISNIVEAIGKLGLKTVPIKKVEVNSTNEPISGVLEASLMYGSRWVVWKSDTHPPNVAASVEEGILSVLVSTYRQNERSEA
;
A
#
# COMPACT_ATOMS: atom_id res chain seq x y z
N PRO A 1 -67.56 61.37 30.95
CA PRO A 1 -68.72 61.42 30.02
C PRO A 1 -68.79 62.79 29.35
N SER A 2 -68.31 62.88 28.12
CA SER A 2 -68.43 64.09 27.29
C SER A 2 -69.57 63.91 26.31
N GLY A 3 -70.74 64.48 26.62
CA GLY A 3 -71.85 64.73 25.70
C GLY A 3 -72.54 63.52 25.06
N ASP A 4 -71.81 62.68 24.30
CA ASP A 4 -72.36 61.66 23.41
C ASP A 4 -71.60 60.31 23.44
N SER A 5 -70.53 60.14 24.23
CA SER A 5 -69.91 58.81 24.44
C SER A 5 -69.08 58.70 25.72
N SER A 6 -68.83 57.45 26.14
CA SER A 6 -67.92 57.10 27.24
C SER A 6 -66.49 57.04 26.71
N VAL A 7 -65.72 58.08 26.96
CA VAL A 7 -64.29 58.18 26.58
C VAL A 7 -63.44 57.70 27.76
N LYS A 8 -62.36 56.96 27.49
CA LYS A 8 -61.44 56.56 28.54
C LYS A 8 -60.59 57.76 29.01
N PRO A 9 -60.22 57.86 30.29
CA PRO A 9 -59.39 58.97 30.78
C PRO A 9 -58.08 59.15 30.02
N GLU A 10 -57.45 58.05 29.60
CA GLU A 10 -56.23 58.03 28.78
C GLU A 10 -56.39 58.65 27.37
N ASP A 11 -57.62 58.75 26.86
CA ASP A 11 -57.96 59.37 25.56
C ASP A 11 -58.47 60.82 25.72
N THR A 12 -58.33 61.40 26.93
CA THR A 12 -58.70 62.78 27.23
C THR A 12 -57.48 63.66 27.46
N VAL A 13 -57.59 64.93 27.05
CA VAL A 13 -56.49 65.89 27.12
C VAL A 13 -56.91 67.13 27.89
N LEU A 14 -56.05 67.55 28.83
CA LEU A 14 -56.20 68.80 29.57
C LEU A 14 -55.20 69.83 29.03
N ILE A 15 -55.70 70.99 28.58
CA ILE A 15 -54.88 72.08 28.05
C ILE A 15 -54.76 73.15 29.12
N ASP A 16 -53.53 73.43 29.57
CA ASP A 16 -53.26 74.37 30.67
C ASP A 16 -52.17 75.39 30.30
N ASP A 17 -52.13 76.50 31.03
CA ASP A 17 -51.10 77.54 30.97
C ASP A 17 -50.96 78.28 29.61
N PHE A 18 -51.82 78.06 28.61
CA PHE A 18 -51.84 78.80 27.34
C PHE A 18 -52.85 79.96 27.36
N GLU A 19 -52.70 80.96 26.50
CA GLU A 19 -53.69 82.04 26.36
C GLU A 19 -55.00 81.52 25.72
N GLY A 20 -56.15 82.15 25.99
CA GLY A 20 -57.45 81.62 25.56
C GLY A 20 -57.59 81.36 24.05
N GLY A 21 -56.97 82.21 23.21
CA GLY A 21 -56.93 81.97 21.75
C GLY A 21 -56.02 80.80 21.35
N GLU A 22 -54.92 80.59 22.07
CA GLU A 22 -54.01 79.47 21.87
C GLU A 22 -54.66 78.15 22.33
N GLN A 23 -55.37 78.17 23.45
CA GLN A 23 -56.12 77.01 23.95
C GLN A 23 -57.18 76.55 22.93
N GLU A 24 -57.86 77.48 22.26
CA GLU A 24 -58.83 77.14 21.21
C GLU A 24 -58.16 76.47 20.00
N LEU A 25 -56.99 76.96 19.59
CA LEU A 25 -56.21 76.37 18.49
C LEU A 25 -55.67 74.98 18.84
N ILE A 26 -55.11 74.82 20.04
CA ILE A 26 -54.64 73.52 20.55
C ILE A 26 -55.82 72.54 20.64
N ALA A 27 -56.98 72.99 21.11
CA ALA A 27 -58.17 72.15 21.20
C ALA A 27 -58.64 71.64 19.81
N LYS A 28 -58.49 72.45 18.76
CA LYS A 28 -58.76 72.02 17.37
C LYS A 28 -57.77 70.95 16.91
N ILE A 29 -56.48 71.09 17.23
CA ILE A 29 -55.48 70.04 16.98
C ILE A 29 -55.86 68.76 17.72
N VAL A 30 -56.08 68.81 19.03
CA VAL A 30 -56.43 67.64 19.86
C VAL A 30 -57.65 66.89 19.30
N LYS A 31 -58.69 67.63 18.89
CA LYS A 31 -59.88 67.05 18.26
C LYS A 31 -59.56 66.36 16.93
N SER A 32 -58.69 66.95 16.10
CA SER A 32 -58.25 66.32 14.84
C SER A 32 -57.41 65.05 15.04
N LEU A 33 -56.76 64.90 16.21
CA LEU A 33 -56.09 63.66 16.61
C LEU A 33 -57.08 62.57 17.10
N GLY A 34 -58.39 62.87 17.15
CA GLY A 34 -59.41 61.96 17.67
C GLY A 34 -59.51 61.92 19.20
N LEU A 35 -58.83 62.83 19.89
CA LEU A 35 -58.81 62.93 21.35
C LEU A 35 -59.86 63.92 21.87
N THR A 36 -60.31 63.71 23.09
CA THR A 36 -61.34 64.56 23.70
C THR A 36 -60.72 65.58 24.66
N VAL A 37 -60.90 66.87 24.38
CA VAL A 37 -60.45 67.95 25.27
C VAL A 37 -61.39 68.05 26.48
N ILE A 38 -60.82 68.09 27.68
CA ILE A 38 -61.57 68.38 28.91
C ILE A 38 -61.86 69.89 28.94
N ASP A 39 -63.13 70.27 28.83
CA ASP A 39 -63.54 71.67 28.99
C ASP A 39 -63.46 72.15 30.45
N ASP A 40 -63.44 73.46 30.66
CA ASP A 40 -63.31 74.06 32.00
C ASP A 40 -64.39 73.59 32.99
N THR A 41 -65.61 73.34 32.49
CA THR A 41 -66.73 72.89 33.32
C THR A 41 -66.53 71.45 33.78
N THR A 42 -66.03 70.59 32.90
CA THR A 42 -65.69 69.19 33.18
C THR A 42 -64.46 69.11 34.08
N LYS A 43 -63.46 69.97 33.87
CA LYS A 43 -62.29 70.11 34.73
C LYS A 43 -62.70 70.46 36.16
N GLU A 44 -63.46 71.53 36.36
CA GLU A 44 -63.95 71.94 37.68
C GLU A 44 -64.78 70.82 38.36
N THR A 45 -65.58 70.09 37.58
CA THR A 45 -66.37 68.96 38.11
C THR A 45 -65.48 67.82 38.57
N LEU A 46 -64.43 67.47 37.81
CA LEU A 46 -63.51 66.37 38.12
C LEU A 46 -62.52 66.75 39.25
N GLU A 47 -62.14 68.01 39.39
CA GLU A 47 -61.31 68.52 40.50
C GLU A 47 -62.03 68.38 41.85
N ASN A 48 -63.36 68.53 41.85
CA ASN A 48 -64.20 68.41 43.04
C ASN A 48 -64.43 66.95 43.51
N LEU A 49 -63.93 65.94 42.79
CA LEU A 49 -64.05 64.52 43.16
C LEU A 49 -62.98 64.11 44.19
N VAL A 50 -63.26 64.39 45.47
CA VAL A 50 -62.35 64.08 46.59
C VAL A 50 -62.30 62.56 46.88
N GLY A 51 -61.09 62.01 47.03
CA GLY A 51 -60.84 60.63 47.47
C GLY A 51 -60.40 59.63 46.38
N TRP A 52 -60.33 60.08 45.13
CA TRP A 52 -59.92 59.24 43.99
C TRP A 52 -58.40 59.15 43.81
N GLY A 53 -57.64 60.12 44.32
CA GLY A 53 -56.17 60.14 44.26
C GLY A 53 -55.66 59.92 42.82
N PRO A 54 -54.70 58.99 42.58
CA PRO A 54 -54.16 58.72 41.24
C PRO A 54 -55.18 58.09 40.27
N ASN A 55 -56.38 57.73 40.74
CA ASN A 55 -57.46 57.22 39.89
C ASN A 55 -58.42 58.33 39.42
N ASN A 56 -58.18 59.60 39.77
CA ASN A 56 -58.98 60.70 39.24
C ASN A 56 -58.76 60.79 37.72
N PRO A 57 -59.83 60.83 36.88
CA PRO A 57 -59.69 60.98 35.44
C PRO A 57 -58.85 62.17 34.99
N LEU A 58 -58.79 63.26 35.77
CA LEU A 58 -57.89 64.40 35.49
C LEU A 58 -56.42 64.05 35.65
N GLU A 59 -56.07 63.23 36.65
CA GLU A 59 -54.69 62.76 36.90
C GLU A 59 -54.25 61.69 35.88
N GLN A 60 -55.22 61.08 35.18
CA GLN A 60 -54.99 60.09 34.13
C GLN A 60 -55.05 60.70 32.71
N ALA A 61 -55.55 61.93 32.57
CA ALA A 61 -55.61 62.65 31.31
C ALA A 61 -54.21 63.11 30.88
N VAL A 62 -53.98 63.18 29.57
CA VAL A 62 -52.73 63.71 29.04
C VAL A 62 -52.74 65.22 29.20
N ARG A 63 -51.73 65.78 29.88
CA ARG A 63 -51.63 67.23 30.09
C ARG A 63 -50.78 67.89 29.00
N VAL A 64 -51.35 68.94 28.38
CA VAL A 64 -50.66 69.81 27.43
C VAL A 64 -50.53 71.19 28.05
N ASP A 65 -49.35 71.48 28.58
CA ASP A 65 -48.99 72.72 29.28
C ASP A 65 -47.84 73.50 28.64
N SER A 66 -47.24 72.95 27.56
CA SER A 66 -46.07 73.51 26.89
C SER A 66 -46.01 73.05 25.43
N PRO A 67 -45.31 73.80 24.54
CA PRO A 67 -45.10 73.37 23.16
C PRO A 67 -44.49 71.97 23.07
N GLN A 68 -43.58 71.61 23.99
CA GLN A 68 -43.03 70.25 24.11
C GLN A 68 -44.09 69.17 24.39
N THR A 69 -45.03 69.40 25.33
CA THR A 69 -46.08 68.41 25.64
C THR A 69 -47.09 68.29 24.50
N LEU A 70 -47.39 69.38 23.79
CA LEU A 70 -48.19 69.33 22.57
C LEU A 70 -47.50 68.54 21.45
N LYS A 71 -46.21 68.80 21.20
CA LYS A 71 -45.41 68.05 20.23
C LYS A 71 -45.46 66.56 20.53
N LYS A 72 -45.23 66.19 21.79
CA LYS A 72 -45.25 64.78 22.22
C LYS A 72 -46.63 64.16 21.99
N LEU A 73 -47.71 64.88 22.29
CA LEU A 73 -49.07 64.40 22.04
C LEU A 73 -49.32 64.14 20.56
N VAL A 74 -48.89 65.05 19.67
CA VAL A 74 -49.03 64.88 18.23
C VAL A 74 -48.21 63.69 17.74
N GLN A 75 -46.96 63.54 18.22
CA GLN A 75 -46.10 62.40 17.87
C GLN A 75 -46.69 61.06 18.35
N ASP A 76 -47.14 60.99 19.61
CA ASP A 76 -47.69 59.77 20.22
C ASP A 76 -49.02 59.32 19.56
N SER A 77 -49.76 60.26 18.95
CA SER A 77 -51.02 59.95 18.25
C SER A 77 -50.83 59.17 16.94
N GLY A 78 -49.68 59.34 16.27
CA GLY A 78 -49.43 58.80 14.94
C GLY A 78 -50.31 59.37 13.81
N VAL A 79 -51.18 60.35 14.09
CA VAL A 79 -52.07 60.97 13.10
C VAL A 79 -51.35 62.11 12.36
N GLN A 80 -51.39 62.08 11.03
CA GLN A 80 -50.90 63.19 10.20
C GLN A 80 -51.97 64.27 10.07
N LEU A 81 -51.69 65.46 10.59
CA LEU A 81 -52.57 66.61 10.47
C LEU A 81 -52.63 67.10 9.02
N LYS A 82 -53.82 67.45 8.52
CA LYS A 82 -54.01 67.98 7.16
C LYS A 82 -54.85 69.25 7.16
N ILE A 83 -54.71 70.06 6.11
CA ILE A 83 -55.56 71.25 5.89
C ILE A 83 -57.04 70.84 5.89
N SER A 84 -57.38 69.69 5.30
CA SER A 84 -58.75 69.17 5.24
C SER A 84 -59.39 68.94 6.62
N ASP A 85 -58.56 68.66 7.63
CA ASP A 85 -59.03 68.24 8.95
C ASP A 85 -59.18 69.44 9.90
N LEU A 86 -58.36 70.48 9.71
CA LEU A 86 -58.32 71.68 10.55
C LEU A 86 -59.03 72.88 9.92
N GLY A 87 -59.07 72.97 8.59
CA GLY A 87 -59.58 74.11 7.82
C GLY A 87 -58.53 75.22 7.63
N GLU A 88 -58.58 75.91 6.49
CA GLU A 88 -57.54 76.86 6.06
C GLU A 88 -57.28 78.00 7.05
N GLU A 89 -58.35 78.60 7.60
CA GLU A 89 -58.22 79.71 8.56
C GLU A 89 -57.53 79.27 9.85
N VAL A 90 -57.80 78.04 10.31
CA VAL A 90 -57.16 77.48 11.51
C VAL A 90 -55.68 77.23 11.25
N VAL A 91 -55.34 76.71 10.06
CA VAL A 91 -53.94 76.50 9.66
C VAL A 91 -53.17 77.83 9.57
N ARG A 92 -53.75 78.88 8.98
CA ARG A 92 -53.12 80.23 8.96
C ARG A 92 -52.89 80.77 10.37
N GLN A 93 -53.86 80.60 11.26
CA GLN A 93 -53.74 81.01 12.67
C GLN A 93 -52.69 80.19 13.42
N LEU A 94 -52.58 78.89 13.15
CA LEU A 94 -51.55 78.02 13.72
C LEU A 94 -50.14 78.43 13.26
N ILE A 95 -49.93 78.66 11.96
CA ILE A 95 -48.62 79.11 11.44
C ILE A 95 -48.21 80.43 12.10
N ARG A 96 -49.12 81.41 12.19
CA ARG A 96 -48.83 82.68 12.85
C ARG A 96 -48.52 82.49 14.33
N THR A 97 -49.34 81.75 15.06
CA THR A 97 -49.18 81.59 16.52
C THR A 97 -47.95 80.77 16.90
N VAL A 98 -47.56 79.79 16.08
CA VAL A 98 -46.47 78.86 16.41
C VAL A 98 -45.14 79.28 15.79
N ILE A 99 -45.15 79.86 14.58
CA ILE A 99 -43.95 80.13 13.78
C ILE A 99 -43.68 81.63 13.61
N SER A 100 -44.59 82.37 13.00
CA SER A 100 -44.29 83.71 12.46
C SER A 100 -44.43 84.84 13.50
N GLU A 101 -45.43 84.75 14.38
CA GLU A 101 -45.75 85.73 15.44
C GLU A 101 -46.03 85.05 16.80
N PRO A 102 -45.05 84.32 17.36
CA PRO A 102 -45.25 83.53 18.58
C PRO A 102 -45.36 84.42 19.82
N SER A 103 -46.29 84.08 20.72
CA SER A 103 -46.39 84.71 22.05
C SER A 103 -45.16 84.38 22.90
N GLN A 104 -44.94 85.06 24.02
CA GLN A 104 -43.77 84.82 24.87
C GLN A 104 -43.64 83.36 25.32
N LYS A 105 -44.76 82.65 25.52
CA LYS A 105 -44.76 81.24 25.90
C LYS A 105 -44.24 80.32 24.80
N TRP A 106 -44.53 80.63 23.53
CA TRP A 106 -43.97 79.90 22.38
C TRP A 106 -42.58 80.43 22.01
N ALA A 107 -42.27 81.70 22.27
CA ALA A 107 -41.00 82.34 21.94
C ALA A 107 -39.77 81.61 22.50
N ASP A 108 -39.89 81.15 23.75
CA ASP A 108 -38.77 80.62 24.53
C ASP A 108 -38.60 79.08 24.41
N ASP A 109 -39.45 78.39 23.64
CA ASP A 109 -39.40 76.92 23.46
C ASP A 109 -39.09 76.51 22.02
N ASP A 110 -37.86 76.04 21.79
CA ASP A 110 -37.38 75.53 20.49
C ASP A 110 -38.22 74.37 19.95
N ASN A 111 -39.00 73.66 20.78
CA ASN A 111 -39.86 72.57 20.32
C ASN A 111 -41.01 73.05 19.46
N ARG A 112 -41.37 74.34 19.49
CA ARG A 112 -42.44 74.90 18.65
C ARG A 112 -42.19 74.67 17.15
N GLU A 113 -40.94 74.77 16.71
CA GLU A 113 -40.55 74.65 15.31
C GLU A 113 -40.61 73.19 14.85
N ARG A 114 -40.73 72.25 15.80
CA ARG A 114 -40.88 70.81 15.58
C ARG A 114 -42.33 70.34 15.64
N ILE A 115 -43.29 71.25 15.82
CA ILE A 115 -44.72 70.93 15.78
C ILE A 115 -45.18 71.01 14.32
N PRO A 116 -45.90 69.99 13.81
CA PRO A 116 -46.37 70.01 12.44
C PRO A 116 -47.52 71.01 12.26
N VAL A 117 -47.18 72.21 11.79
CA VAL A 117 -48.14 73.31 11.60
C VAL A 117 -48.11 73.92 10.19
N ILE A 118 -47.07 73.66 9.41
CA ILE A 118 -46.89 74.23 8.07
C ILE A 118 -47.37 73.22 7.04
N PRO A 119 -48.35 73.53 6.18
CA PRO A 119 -48.78 72.61 5.14
C PRO A 119 -47.73 72.47 4.04
N ASP A 120 -47.40 71.22 3.71
CA ASP A 120 -46.66 70.86 2.51
C ASP A 120 -47.53 70.99 1.24
N ALA A 121 -46.94 70.80 0.05
CA ALA A 121 -47.66 70.97 -1.21
C ALA A 121 -48.87 70.03 -1.37
N ASP A 122 -48.92 68.91 -0.64
CA ASP A 122 -50.05 67.98 -0.61
C ASP A 122 -51.10 68.33 0.47
N GLY A 123 -50.87 69.42 1.23
CA GLY A 123 -51.74 69.90 2.29
C GLY A 123 -51.60 69.14 3.61
N ILE A 124 -50.53 68.37 3.80
CA ILE A 124 -50.20 67.71 5.06
C ILE A 124 -49.35 68.66 5.90
N LEU A 125 -49.68 68.83 7.17
CA LEU A 125 -48.93 69.71 8.06
C LEU A 125 -47.64 69.03 8.52
N ARG A 126 -46.54 69.75 8.37
CA ARG A 126 -45.17 69.34 8.67
C ARG A 126 -44.49 70.38 9.56
N PRO A 127 -43.46 69.98 10.32
CA PRO A 127 -42.74 70.92 11.17
C PRO A 127 -41.83 71.82 10.33
N LEU A 128 -41.39 72.95 10.89
CA LEU A 128 -40.35 73.78 10.29
C LEU A 128 -38.97 73.12 10.41
N LYS A 129 -38.73 72.43 11.53
CA LYS A 129 -37.49 71.69 11.82
C LYS A 129 -37.77 70.26 12.26
N GLU A 130 -36.87 69.36 11.89
CA GLU A 130 -36.86 67.98 12.38
C GLU A 130 -36.35 67.90 13.83
N ASP A 131 -36.43 66.70 14.42
CA ASP A 131 -36.00 66.44 15.79
C ASP A 131 -34.50 66.69 16.01
N ASP A 132 -33.69 66.56 14.97
CA ASP A 132 -32.25 66.86 14.98
C ASP A 132 -31.94 68.36 14.80
N GLY A 133 -32.97 69.19 14.56
CA GLY A 133 -32.84 70.64 14.33
C GLY A 133 -32.55 71.04 12.89
N SER A 134 -32.50 70.09 11.94
CA SER A 134 -32.42 70.38 10.51
C SER A 134 -33.71 70.99 10.00
N HIS A 135 -33.63 71.80 8.94
CA HIS A 135 -34.81 72.38 8.30
C HIS A 135 -35.57 71.30 7.52
N TYR A 136 -36.90 71.30 7.65
CA TYR A 136 -37.77 70.38 6.91
C TYR A 136 -38.14 70.94 5.52
N PHE A 137 -38.36 72.26 5.43
CA PHE A 137 -38.67 72.99 4.21
C PHE A 137 -37.46 73.76 3.68
N PHE A 138 -37.37 73.87 2.36
CA PHE A 138 -36.21 74.43 1.67
C PHE A 138 -36.63 75.51 0.67
N ASP A 139 -35.73 76.45 0.42
CA ASP A 139 -35.93 77.48 -0.61
C ASP A 139 -36.06 76.82 -2.00
N HIS A 140 -36.94 77.38 -2.84
CA HIS A 140 -37.12 76.93 -4.21
C HIS A 140 -35.79 76.98 -4.98
N VAL A 141 -35.54 75.93 -5.75
CA VAL A 141 -34.42 75.86 -6.70
C VAL A 141 -34.99 76.13 -8.09
N ASP A 142 -34.83 77.38 -8.57
CA ASP A 142 -35.52 77.90 -9.77
C ASP A 142 -35.31 77.06 -11.05
N ASP A 143 -34.25 76.27 -11.11
CA ASP A 143 -33.86 75.48 -12.28
C ASP A 143 -34.07 73.96 -12.14
N LEU A 144 -34.54 73.47 -10.98
CA LEU A 144 -34.83 72.05 -10.71
C LEU A 144 -36.17 71.85 -9.97
N PRO A 145 -37.28 72.45 -10.43
CA PRO A 145 -38.56 72.45 -9.71
C PRO A 145 -39.18 71.05 -9.52
N ASP A 146 -38.98 70.13 -10.46
CA ASP A 146 -39.56 68.78 -10.42
C ASP A 146 -38.81 67.82 -9.50
N LEU A 147 -37.63 68.21 -8.99
CA LEU A 147 -36.79 67.38 -8.14
C LEU A 147 -36.94 67.66 -6.65
N LEU A 148 -37.72 68.68 -6.28
CA LEU A 148 -38.08 68.99 -4.89
C LEU A 148 -39.35 68.21 -4.53
N PRO A 149 -39.30 67.28 -3.55
CA PRO A 149 -40.48 66.52 -3.15
C PRO A 149 -41.60 67.45 -2.66
N ASN A 150 -42.85 67.13 -2.98
CA ASN A 150 -44.02 67.87 -2.52
C ASN A 150 -44.03 68.05 -1.00
N ALA A 151 -43.63 67.01 -0.26
CA ALA A 151 -43.52 67.04 1.20
C ALA A 151 -42.54 68.10 1.72
N ARG A 152 -41.50 68.44 0.95
CA ARG A 152 -40.45 69.40 1.34
C ARG A 152 -40.74 70.82 0.84
N THR A 153 -41.85 70.99 0.13
CA THR A 153 -42.27 72.25 -0.50
C THR A 153 -43.47 72.81 0.27
N ILE A 154 -43.45 74.11 0.56
CA ILE A 154 -44.55 74.79 1.26
C ILE A 154 -45.75 74.92 0.31
N HIS A 155 -46.95 74.66 0.81
CA HIS A 155 -48.18 74.85 0.04
C HIS A 155 -48.28 76.31 -0.50
N PRO A 156 -48.52 76.52 -1.81
CA PRO A 156 -48.49 77.85 -2.43
C PRO A 156 -49.33 78.92 -1.71
N ASP A 157 -50.51 78.54 -1.23
CA ASP A 157 -51.44 79.46 -0.54
C ASP A 157 -50.97 79.96 0.83
N TYR A 158 -49.90 79.40 1.38
CA TYR A 158 -49.38 79.68 2.73
C TYR A 158 -47.94 80.23 2.74
N VAL A 159 -47.34 80.43 1.56
CA VAL A 159 -45.96 80.96 1.43
C VAL A 159 -45.84 82.35 2.07
N ASN A 160 -46.87 83.19 1.91
CA ASN A 160 -46.89 84.56 2.46
C ASN A 160 -46.87 84.57 4.00
N GLU A 161 -47.49 83.60 4.66
CA GLU A 161 -47.49 83.47 6.12
C GLU A 161 -46.11 83.17 6.70
N LEU A 162 -45.19 82.69 5.87
CA LEU A 162 -43.81 82.34 6.23
C LEU A 162 -42.79 83.36 5.67
N GLU A 163 -43.25 84.52 5.19
CA GLU A 163 -42.36 85.57 4.71
C GLU A 163 -41.41 86.04 5.82
N GLY A 164 -40.10 85.99 5.56
CA GLY A 164 -39.06 86.33 6.54
C GLY A 164 -38.64 85.17 7.47
N VAL A 165 -39.26 84.00 7.37
CA VAL A 165 -38.82 82.78 8.05
C VAL A 165 -37.65 82.16 7.29
N LYS A 166 -36.59 81.76 8.00
CA LYS A 166 -35.42 81.15 7.38
C LYS A 166 -35.69 79.67 7.05
N LEU A 167 -35.64 79.33 5.76
CA LEU A 167 -35.73 77.96 5.26
C LEU A 167 -34.33 77.34 5.07
N GLY A 168 -34.29 76.04 4.78
CA GLY A 168 -33.07 75.32 4.44
C GLY A 168 -32.55 75.66 3.04
N VAL A 169 -31.23 75.59 2.84
CA VAL A 169 -30.58 75.75 1.53
C VAL A 169 -30.28 74.37 0.95
N VAL A 170 -30.59 74.16 -0.33
CA VAL A 170 -30.34 72.89 -1.03
C VAL A 170 -28.87 72.80 -1.43
N ASN A 171 -28.08 72.03 -0.66
CA ASN A 171 -26.70 71.69 -1.02
C ASN A 171 -26.66 70.39 -1.87
N PRO A 172 -25.53 70.02 -2.49
CA PRO A 172 -25.44 68.82 -3.33
C PRO A 172 -25.86 67.51 -2.63
N SER A 173 -25.57 67.36 -1.33
CA SER A 173 -25.99 66.17 -0.58
C SER A 173 -27.51 66.11 -0.38
N LYS A 174 -28.14 67.26 -0.08
CA LYS A 174 -29.59 67.38 0.07
C LYS A 174 -30.30 67.27 -1.27
N LEU A 175 -29.71 67.78 -2.35
CA LEU A 175 -30.21 67.58 -3.71
C LEU A 175 -30.26 66.10 -4.08
N ALA A 176 -29.22 65.33 -3.75
CA ALA A 176 -29.23 63.88 -3.98
C ALA A 176 -30.35 63.16 -3.19
N GLU A 177 -30.57 63.56 -1.93
CA GLU A 177 -31.68 63.06 -1.11
C GLU A 177 -33.04 63.41 -1.72
N PHE A 178 -33.20 64.62 -2.27
CA PHE A 178 -34.43 65.06 -2.93
C PHE A 178 -34.72 64.34 -4.24
N VAL A 179 -33.70 64.08 -5.06
CA VAL A 179 -33.88 63.25 -6.26
C VAL A 179 -34.34 61.86 -5.84
N ASP A 180 -33.75 61.26 -4.81
CA ASP A 180 -34.14 59.94 -4.32
C ASP A 180 -35.56 59.92 -3.73
N GLU A 181 -35.91 60.89 -2.88
CA GLU A 181 -37.28 61.07 -2.36
C GLU A 181 -38.28 61.25 -3.50
N SER A 182 -37.93 62.01 -4.53
CA SER A 182 -38.77 62.25 -5.72
C SER A 182 -38.99 60.96 -6.52
N VAL A 183 -37.91 60.21 -6.80
CA VAL A 183 -37.98 58.89 -7.45
C VAL A 183 -38.79 57.91 -6.61
N GLY A 184 -38.69 57.96 -5.28
CA GLY A 184 -39.48 57.14 -4.36
C GLY A 184 -40.97 57.50 -4.36
N SER A 185 -41.30 58.79 -4.54
CA SER A 185 -42.67 59.30 -4.55
C SER A 185 -43.42 59.02 -5.85
N ASP A 186 -42.73 59.09 -7.00
CA ASP A 186 -43.32 58.84 -8.33
C ASP A 186 -42.39 57.97 -9.20
N PRO A 187 -42.21 56.69 -8.86
CA PRO A 187 -41.24 55.82 -9.52
C PRO A 187 -41.54 55.58 -11.00
N ASP A 188 -42.80 55.68 -11.43
CA ASP A 188 -43.19 55.41 -12.82
C ASP A 188 -42.79 56.57 -13.75
N ARG A 189 -42.89 57.83 -13.29
CA ARG A 189 -42.39 59.00 -14.05
C ARG A 189 -40.87 58.94 -14.28
N PHE A 190 -40.10 58.48 -13.28
CA PHE A 190 -38.64 58.37 -13.36
C PHE A 190 -38.13 57.11 -14.09
N ARG A 191 -39.00 56.14 -14.41
CA ARG A 191 -38.66 54.96 -15.23
C ARG A 191 -38.66 55.25 -16.72
N GLN A 192 -39.33 56.31 -17.15
CA GLN A 192 -39.54 56.68 -18.55
C GLN A 192 -39.01 58.10 -18.82
N LEU A 193 -37.75 58.37 -18.46
CA LEU A 193 -37.18 59.72 -18.59
C LEU A 193 -37.17 60.23 -20.03
N GLN A 194 -37.00 59.32 -20.98
CA GLN A 194 -37.06 59.61 -22.42
C GLN A 194 -38.39 60.27 -22.86
N ASP A 195 -39.48 60.06 -22.10
CA ASP A 195 -40.81 60.57 -22.41
C ASP A 195 -41.12 61.90 -21.66
N ASP A 196 -40.26 62.33 -20.72
CA ASP A 196 -40.34 63.61 -19.97
C ASP A 196 -39.01 64.38 -20.09
N ASP A 197 -38.86 65.09 -21.22
CA ASP A 197 -37.68 65.88 -21.60
C ASP A 197 -37.25 66.89 -20.51
N SER A 198 -38.23 67.55 -19.88
CA SER A 198 -38.00 68.52 -18.81
C SER A 198 -37.41 67.86 -17.57
N LEU A 199 -37.99 66.74 -17.15
CA LEU A 199 -37.49 65.99 -15.99
C LEU A 199 -36.11 65.38 -16.28
N TRP A 200 -35.89 64.82 -17.47
CA TRP A 200 -34.60 64.24 -17.85
C TRP A 200 -33.49 65.29 -17.86
N LEU A 201 -33.75 66.49 -18.38
CA LEU A 201 -32.83 67.61 -18.32
C LEU A 201 -32.52 68.03 -16.87
N GLN A 202 -33.55 68.12 -16.01
CA GLN A 202 -33.36 68.47 -14.60
C GLN A 202 -32.53 67.41 -13.87
N ILE A 203 -32.80 66.12 -14.07
CA ILE A 203 -32.04 65.02 -13.46
C ILE A 203 -30.60 65.03 -13.95
N SER A 204 -30.37 65.23 -15.25
CA SER A 204 -29.02 65.30 -15.82
C SER A 204 -28.23 66.46 -15.21
N LYS A 205 -28.85 67.64 -15.09
CA LYS A 205 -28.26 68.81 -14.41
C LYS A 205 -27.98 68.53 -12.93
N ALA A 206 -28.92 67.89 -12.23
CA ALA A 206 -28.73 67.53 -10.83
C ALA A 206 -27.58 66.52 -10.66
N ALA A 207 -27.52 65.50 -11.51
CA ALA A 207 -26.46 64.51 -11.51
C ALA A 207 -25.09 65.15 -11.69
N VAL A 208 -24.91 66.03 -12.68
CA VAL A 208 -23.64 66.74 -12.87
C VAL A 208 -23.32 67.62 -11.67
N ARG A 209 -24.28 68.43 -11.18
CA ARG A 209 -24.08 69.30 -9.99
C ARG A 209 -23.68 68.55 -8.74
N ILE A 210 -24.25 67.38 -8.52
CA ILE A 210 -23.95 66.53 -7.37
C ILE A 210 -22.53 65.97 -7.50
N VAL A 211 -22.20 65.45 -8.67
CA VAL A 211 -20.95 64.70 -8.92
C VAL A 211 -19.74 65.62 -9.04
N THR A 212 -19.90 66.83 -9.57
CA THR A 212 -18.81 67.80 -9.78
C THR A 212 -18.58 68.74 -8.59
N ALA A 213 -19.37 68.64 -7.51
CA ALA A 213 -19.19 69.47 -6.33
C ALA A 213 -17.92 69.10 -5.54
N ASP A 214 -17.16 70.10 -5.07
CA ASP A 214 -15.95 69.91 -4.25
C ASP A 214 -16.18 69.06 -2.97
N GLU A 215 -17.40 69.09 -2.44
CA GLU A 215 -17.81 68.34 -1.24
C GLU A 215 -18.39 66.95 -1.54
N PHE A 216 -18.40 66.52 -2.81
CA PHE A 216 -18.96 65.24 -3.22
C PHE A 216 -18.27 64.08 -2.49
N LYS A 217 -19.03 63.44 -1.60
CA LYS A 217 -18.62 62.21 -0.92
C LYS A 217 -19.52 61.10 -1.39
N LEU A 218 -18.94 60.23 -2.19
CA LEU A 218 -19.56 59.01 -2.67
C LEU A 218 -20.28 58.21 -1.56
N ASN A 219 -19.73 58.25 -0.33
CA ASN A 219 -20.27 57.55 0.84
C ASN A 219 -21.59 58.10 1.39
N ALA A 220 -21.87 59.38 1.17
CA ALA A 220 -23.07 60.04 1.69
C ALA A 220 -24.28 59.84 0.77
N VAL A 221 -24.06 59.58 -0.53
CA VAL A 221 -25.11 59.45 -1.55
C VAL A 221 -25.27 58.03 -2.08
N LYS A 222 -24.73 57.07 -1.34
CA LYS A 222 -24.56 55.67 -1.73
C LYS A 222 -25.86 54.89 -1.99
N ASP A 223 -26.95 55.36 -1.43
CA ASP A 223 -28.26 54.71 -1.45
C ASP A 223 -29.24 55.48 -2.36
N TYR A 224 -28.78 56.54 -3.05
CA TYR A 224 -29.64 57.43 -3.82
C TYR A 224 -29.59 57.15 -5.33
N ARG A 225 -30.76 57.32 -5.96
CA ARG A 225 -30.97 57.25 -7.41
C ARG A 225 -30.70 58.60 -8.05
N PHE A 226 -29.62 58.72 -8.82
CA PHE A 226 -29.37 59.98 -9.54
C PHE A 226 -28.68 59.84 -10.90
N LEU A 227 -28.26 58.64 -11.34
CA LEU A 227 -27.63 58.46 -12.65
C LEU A 227 -28.65 58.07 -13.72
N PRO A 228 -28.90 58.91 -14.73
CA PRO A 228 -29.74 58.53 -15.86
C PRO A 228 -28.97 57.54 -16.75
N CYS A 229 -29.52 56.34 -16.88
CA CYS A 229 -28.88 55.23 -17.59
C CYS A 229 -29.82 54.64 -18.65
N LEU A 230 -29.27 54.35 -19.83
CA LEU A 230 -29.92 53.53 -20.84
C LEU A 230 -29.67 52.05 -20.52
N HIS A 231 -30.74 51.30 -20.31
CA HIS A 231 -30.69 49.86 -20.19
C HIS A 231 -31.85 49.23 -20.95
N ARG A 232 -31.55 48.28 -21.84
CA ARG A 232 -32.56 47.59 -22.68
C ARG A 232 -33.46 48.56 -23.45
N GLY A 233 -32.90 49.67 -23.92
CA GLY A 233 -33.62 50.67 -24.70
C GLY A 233 -34.45 51.66 -23.88
N GLU A 234 -34.46 51.57 -22.55
CA GLU A 234 -35.19 52.49 -21.66
C GLU A 234 -34.21 53.34 -20.84
N VAL A 235 -34.43 54.66 -20.82
CA VAL A 235 -33.70 55.64 -20.01
C VAL A 235 -34.41 55.79 -18.67
N SER A 236 -33.73 55.40 -17.61
CA SER A 236 -34.23 55.45 -16.24
C SER A 236 -33.16 55.91 -15.27
N VAL A 237 -33.56 56.43 -14.12
CA VAL A 237 -32.60 56.68 -13.04
C VAL A 237 -32.23 55.36 -12.38
N ARG A 238 -30.93 55.08 -12.28
CA ARG A 238 -30.41 53.91 -11.59
C ARG A 238 -29.69 54.27 -10.29
N ASP A 239 -29.83 53.36 -9.34
CA ASP A 239 -29.06 53.32 -8.11
C ASP A 239 -27.58 53.16 -8.44
N VAL A 240 -26.75 53.89 -7.70
CA VAL A 240 -25.32 53.79 -7.86
C VAL A 240 -24.80 52.64 -7.00
N SER A 241 -24.65 51.45 -7.59
CA SER A 241 -24.13 50.27 -6.88
C SER A 241 -22.71 50.51 -6.35
N ARG A 242 -22.36 49.87 -5.23
CA ARG A 242 -21.07 50.06 -4.51
C ARG A 242 -20.26 48.82 -4.22
N VAL A 243 -18.95 49.02 -4.17
CA VAL A 243 -17.96 48.18 -3.46
C VAL A 243 -17.12 49.09 -2.57
N GLY A 244 -17.33 49.05 -1.25
CA GLY A 244 -16.60 49.90 -0.32
C GLY A 244 -16.91 51.39 -0.52
N ASP A 245 -15.86 52.19 -0.73
CA ASP A 245 -15.91 53.64 -0.96
C ASP A 245 -15.96 54.02 -2.45
N LYS A 246 -16.09 53.06 -3.37
CA LYS A 246 -16.16 53.27 -4.83
C LYS A 246 -17.54 52.95 -5.40
N VAL A 247 -17.94 53.75 -6.38
CA VAL A 247 -19.12 53.59 -7.25
C VAL A 247 -18.68 52.80 -8.47
N TRP A 248 -19.56 51.91 -8.94
CA TRP A 248 -19.20 50.91 -9.94
C TRP A 248 -18.86 51.56 -11.30
N GLY A 249 -17.80 51.14 -12.01
CA GLY A 249 -16.97 49.96 -11.78
C GLY A 249 -15.48 50.25 -11.64
N VAL A 250 -14.87 49.49 -10.75
CA VAL A 250 -13.58 49.79 -10.11
C VAL A 250 -12.46 50.04 -11.13
N ASP A 251 -12.00 51.29 -11.19
CA ASP A 251 -10.59 51.56 -11.43
C ASP A 251 -9.79 51.04 -10.21
N VAL A 252 -9.00 49.99 -10.43
CA VAL A 252 -8.02 49.54 -9.45
C VAL A 252 -6.81 50.43 -9.66
N SER A 253 -6.45 51.19 -8.62
CA SER A 253 -5.26 52.06 -8.59
C SER A 253 -4.12 51.52 -9.45
N VAL A 254 -3.47 52.40 -10.21
CA VAL A 254 -2.27 52.12 -11.03
C VAL A 254 -1.37 51.06 -10.35
N GLY A 255 -1.45 49.82 -10.82
CA GLY A 255 -0.66 48.68 -10.32
C GLY A 255 -1.37 47.62 -9.46
N GLY A 256 -2.68 47.71 -9.18
CA GLY A 256 -3.42 46.71 -8.41
C GLY A 256 -4.16 45.68 -9.28
N ALA A 257 -3.87 44.40 -9.10
CA ALA A 257 -4.62 43.31 -9.74
C ALA A 257 -6.07 43.26 -9.23
N TRP A 258 -7.01 43.01 -10.16
CA TRP A 258 -8.45 42.87 -9.94
C TRP A 258 -8.78 41.75 -8.95
N PHE A 259 -8.79 42.08 -7.66
CA PHE A 259 -9.29 41.19 -6.63
C PHE A 259 -10.53 41.84 -6.01
N ASN A 260 -11.68 41.13 -6.10
CA ASN A 260 -12.98 41.47 -5.51
C ASN A 260 -13.80 42.45 -6.40
N PHE A 261 -14.92 42.14 -7.06
CA PHE A 261 -16.19 41.55 -6.59
C PHE A 261 -17.07 41.08 -7.79
N SER A 262 -18.14 40.34 -7.49
CA SER A 262 -18.88 39.45 -8.37
C SER A 262 -20.24 40.01 -8.87
N ARG A 263 -20.30 40.97 -9.81
CA ARG A 263 -21.58 41.30 -10.50
C ARG A 263 -21.40 41.63 -11.99
N LYS A 264 -22.51 41.59 -12.73
CA LYS A 264 -22.63 41.86 -14.18
C LYS A 264 -23.15 43.27 -14.49
N GLU A 265 -23.13 44.16 -13.50
CA GLU A 265 -23.74 45.50 -13.54
C GLU A 265 -22.68 46.54 -13.94
N PHE A 266 -22.26 46.53 -15.20
CA PHE A 266 -21.29 47.49 -15.73
C PHE A 266 -22.03 48.71 -16.30
N ILE A 267 -21.64 49.92 -15.90
CA ILE A 267 -22.11 51.18 -16.51
C ILE A 267 -20.97 51.77 -17.33
N PHE A 268 -21.23 51.93 -18.62
CA PHE A 268 -20.29 52.49 -19.59
C PHE A 268 -20.64 53.94 -19.90
N HIS A 269 -19.64 54.82 -19.96
CA HIS A 269 -19.84 56.23 -20.30
C HIS A 269 -19.73 56.50 -21.80
N ASP A 270 -19.41 55.49 -22.63
CA ASP A 270 -19.13 55.70 -24.06
C ASP A 270 -20.35 56.24 -24.82
N SER A 271 -20.06 56.96 -25.90
CA SER A 271 -21.06 57.51 -26.82
C SER A 271 -21.78 56.42 -27.62
N ALA A 272 -22.95 56.73 -28.20
CA ALA A 272 -23.69 55.78 -29.03
C ALA A 272 -22.87 55.26 -30.23
N GLU A 273 -22.00 56.09 -30.81
CA GLU A 273 -21.13 55.70 -31.94
C GLU A 273 -20.04 54.70 -31.51
N GLU A 274 -19.44 54.90 -30.34
CA GLU A 274 -18.44 53.98 -29.78
C GLU A 274 -19.06 52.63 -29.39
N ARG A 275 -20.33 52.63 -28.94
CA ARG A 275 -21.10 51.42 -28.61
C ARG A 275 -21.31 50.49 -29.81
N GLU A 276 -21.49 51.04 -31.01
CA GLU A 276 -21.72 50.24 -32.22
C GLU A 276 -20.41 49.68 -32.80
N GLY A 277 -19.27 50.30 -32.48
CA GLY A 277 -17.94 49.93 -33.00
C GLY A 277 -17.22 48.78 -32.28
N VAL A 278 -17.78 48.22 -31.20
CA VAL A 278 -17.07 47.26 -30.31
C VAL A 278 -16.91 45.86 -30.91
N GLY A 279 -17.69 45.52 -31.94
CA GLY A 279 -17.66 44.17 -32.54
C GLY A 279 -18.29 43.07 -31.68
N LEU A 280 -19.04 43.44 -30.63
CA LEU A 280 -19.79 42.50 -29.79
C LEU A 280 -21.12 42.09 -30.44
N HIS A 281 -21.59 40.91 -30.08
CA HIS A 281 -22.94 40.48 -30.48
C HIS A 281 -24.01 41.45 -29.93
N HIS A 282 -24.95 41.87 -30.79
CA HIS A 282 -25.97 42.88 -30.48
C HIS A 282 -26.78 42.61 -29.19
N LYS A 283 -27.08 41.34 -28.88
CA LYS A 283 -27.77 40.95 -27.62
C LYS A 283 -26.95 41.23 -26.36
N VAL A 284 -25.62 41.20 -26.44
CA VAL A 284 -24.73 41.58 -25.35
C VAL A 284 -24.80 43.09 -25.16
N ILE A 285 -24.59 43.87 -26.24
CA ILE A 285 -24.64 45.34 -26.22
C ILE A 285 -25.97 45.84 -25.64
N TYR A 286 -27.09 45.24 -26.06
CA TYR A 286 -28.43 45.59 -25.60
C TYR A 286 -28.65 45.37 -24.09
N ASN A 287 -28.01 44.36 -23.50
CA ASN A 287 -28.15 44.03 -22.07
C ASN A 287 -27.10 44.71 -21.18
N LEU A 288 -26.07 45.36 -21.76
CA LEU A 288 -25.18 46.23 -21.01
C LEU A 288 -25.91 47.53 -20.59
N THR A 289 -25.38 48.22 -19.59
CA THR A 289 -25.94 49.49 -19.10
C THR A 289 -25.04 50.64 -19.53
N TRP A 290 -25.63 51.70 -20.05
CA TRP A 290 -24.90 52.86 -20.56
C TRP A 290 -25.35 54.14 -19.85
N LEU A 291 -24.45 55.09 -19.64
CA LEU A 291 -24.80 56.43 -19.19
C LEU A 291 -25.48 57.19 -20.33
N GLU A 292 -26.63 57.80 -20.03
CA GLU A 292 -27.44 58.51 -21.00
C GLU A 292 -27.91 59.85 -20.41
N LEU A 293 -27.16 60.93 -20.67
CA LEU A 293 -27.54 62.28 -20.24
C LEU A 293 -28.45 62.92 -21.29
N HIS A 294 -29.21 63.92 -20.84
CA HIS A 294 -30.00 64.73 -21.74
C HIS A 294 -29.07 65.43 -22.78
N PRO A 295 -29.46 65.56 -24.06
CA PRO A 295 -28.62 66.14 -25.11
C PRO A 295 -27.99 67.50 -24.77
N ASP A 296 -28.72 68.37 -24.07
CA ASP A 296 -28.23 69.69 -23.63
C ASP A 296 -27.09 69.65 -22.59
N ILE A 297 -26.86 68.49 -21.95
CA ILE A 297 -25.88 68.28 -20.88
C ILE A 297 -24.87 67.16 -21.26
N GLU A 298 -25.00 66.56 -22.45
CA GLU A 298 -24.14 65.45 -22.90
C GLU A 298 -22.66 65.88 -23.02
N GLU A 299 -22.36 67.18 -23.19
CA GLU A 299 -20.98 67.70 -23.15
C GLU A 299 -20.31 67.57 -21.77
N GLU A 300 -21.09 67.54 -20.68
CA GLU A 300 -20.61 67.42 -19.29
C GLU A 300 -20.39 65.95 -18.87
N LYS A 301 -20.61 64.99 -19.78
CA LYS A 301 -20.48 63.55 -19.54
C LYS A 301 -19.08 63.12 -19.10
N GLU A 302 -18.04 63.70 -19.70
CA GLU A 302 -16.65 63.38 -19.35
C GLU A 302 -16.30 63.85 -17.92
N ASP A 303 -16.92 64.92 -17.42
CA ASP A 303 -16.68 65.40 -16.05
C ASP A 303 -17.22 64.42 -14.99
N MET A 304 -18.23 63.62 -15.36
CA MET A 304 -18.78 62.57 -14.50
C MET A 304 -17.92 61.31 -14.46
N LYS A 305 -17.17 61.03 -15.53
CA LYS A 305 -16.38 59.80 -15.70
C LYS A 305 -15.36 59.58 -14.59
N ASP A 306 -14.52 60.59 -14.31
CA ASP A 306 -13.44 60.47 -13.33
C ASP A 306 -13.99 60.44 -11.90
N SER A 307 -15.03 61.23 -11.64
CA SER A 307 -15.68 61.34 -10.33
C SER A 307 -16.45 60.07 -9.94
N LEU A 308 -17.00 59.35 -10.93
CA LEU A 308 -17.76 58.11 -10.74
C LEU A 308 -16.98 56.85 -11.13
N LEU A 309 -15.77 56.97 -11.70
CA LEU A 309 -14.95 55.87 -12.19
C LEU A 309 -15.70 54.97 -13.20
N MET A 310 -16.29 55.56 -14.23
CA MET A 310 -17.10 54.83 -15.22
C MET A 310 -16.24 54.08 -16.25
N HIS A 311 -16.78 53.00 -16.84
CA HIS A 311 -16.06 52.20 -17.83
C HIS A 311 -16.08 52.86 -19.21
N SER A 312 -14.96 52.69 -19.94
CA SER A 312 -14.86 53.01 -21.37
C SER A 312 -14.51 51.77 -22.17
N VAL A 313 -15.15 51.64 -23.33
CA VAL A 313 -14.80 50.66 -24.35
C VAL A 313 -13.45 50.97 -25.00
N GLY A 314 -13.07 52.24 -25.12
CA GLY A 314 -11.84 52.69 -25.81
C GLY A 314 -10.52 52.33 -25.10
N GLN A 315 -10.56 51.86 -23.85
CA GLN A 315 -9.38 51.36 -23.14
C GLN A 315 -9.23 49.84 -23.36
N GLU A 316 -8.42 49.44 -24.35
CA GLU A 316 -8.20 48.03 -24.76
C GLU A 316 -7.95 47.08 -23.58
N GLY A 317 -7.16 47.49 -22.58
CA GLY A 317 -6.86 46.64 -21.42
C GLY A 317 -8.01 46.48 -20.42
N LEU A 318 -8.92 47.45 -20.33
CA LEU A 318 -10.05 47.46 -19.40
C LEU A 318 -11.23 46.64 -19.97
N LEU A 319 -11.47 46.79 -21.26
CA LEU A 319 -12.52 46.09 -22.01
C LEU A 319 -12.37 44.55 -21.93
N VAL A 320 -11.15 44.06 -22.17
CA VAL A 320 -10.80 42.63 -22.09
C VAL A 320 -11.11 42.06 -20.70
N ASN A 321 -10.88 42.83 -19.64
CA ASN A 321 -11.10 42.36 -18.26
C ASN A 321 -12.60 42.32 -17.87
N ILE A 322 -13.40 43.23 -18.42
CA ILE A 322 -14.86 43.21 -18.26
C ILE A 322 -15.45 41.96 -18.95
N PHE A 323 -15.02 41.66 -20.18
CA PHE A 323 -15.50 40.47 -20.89
C PHE A 323 -15.00 39.15 -20.31
N ARG A 324 -13.76 39.11 -19.81
CA ARG A 324 -13.28 38.00 -18.97
C ARG A 324 -14.20 37.80 -17.76
N SER A 325 -14.62 38.89 -17.10
CA SER A 325 -15.53 38.79 -15.95
C SER A 325 -16.91 38.24 -16.31
N LEU A 326 -17.40 38.43 -17.54
CA LEU A 326 -18.65 37.85 -18.02
C LEU A 326 -18.52 36.36 -18.40
N ILE A 327 -17.44 35.99 -19.09
CA ILE A 327 -17.17 34.60 -19.49
C ILE A 327 -16.87 33.75 -18.25
N PHE A 328 -16.05 34.24 -17.34
CA PHE A 328 -15.55 33.46 -16.22
C PHE A 328 -16.38 33.73 -14.97
N GLY A 329 -16.67 34.97 -14.60
CA GLY A 329 -17.28 35.28 -13.30
C GLY A 329 -16.28 35.11 -12.14
N HIS A 330 -16.55 35.70 -10.98
CA HIS A 330 -15.59 35.75 -9.86
C HIS A 330 -16.24 35.28 -8.56
N ASN A 331 -15.61 34.37 -7.79
CA ASN A 331 -16.24 33.79 -6.58
C ASN A 331 -15.31 33.69 -5.33
N TRP A 332 -14.46 34.69 -5.08
CA TRP A 332 -13.47 34.59 -4.00
C TRP A 332 -13.96 35.01 -2.58
N GLN A 333 -14.96 35.88 -2.43
CA GLN A 333 -15.29 36.45 -1.10
C GLN A 333 -16.40 35.75 -0.29
N SER A 334 -17.22 34.88 -0.87
CA SER A 334 -18.34 34.23 -0.16
C SER A 334 -17.86 33.27 0.95
N LYS A 335 -16.71 32.61 0.77
CA LYS A 335 -16.13 31.66 1.75
C LYS A 335 -15.44 32.31 2.97
N LYS A 336 -14.92 33.54 2.86
CA LYS A 336 -14.28 34.23 4.00
C LYS A 336 -15.29 34.93 4.90
N ARG A 337 -16.31 35.59 4.33
CA ARG A 337 -17.31 36.34 5.11
C ARG A 337 -18.37 35.46 5.79
N SER A 338 -18.68 34.28 5.23
CA SER A 338 -19.55 33.29 5.89
C SER A 338 -18.94 32.72 7.18
N LYS A 339 -17.61 32.56 7.23
CA LYS A 339 -16.88 32.20 8.46
C LYS A 339 -16.88 33.31 9.53
N GLU A 340 -17.14 34.56 9.14
CA GLU A 340 -17.17 35.73 10.04
C GLU A 340 -18.61 36.16 10.41
N GLY A 341 -19.64 35.40 10.01
CA GLY A 341 -21.04 35.67 10.37
C GLY A 341 -21.61 36.97 9.77
N LYS A 342 -20.96 37.55 8.75
CA LYS A 342 -21.45 38.76 8.07
C LYS A 342 -22.20 38.37 6.78
N PRO A 343 -23.40 38.92 6.52
CA PRO A 343 -24.09 38.69 5.26
C PRO A 343 -23.22 39.17 4.10
N GLY A 344 -22.99 38.28 3.13
CA GLY A 344 -22.42 38.65 1.84
C GLY A 344 -23.33 39.67 1.16
N TRP A 345 -22.74 40.65 0.48
CA TRP A 345 -23.48 41.67 -0.26
C TRP A 345 -23.90 41.09 -1.63
N GLY A 346 -25.18 40.83 -1.83
CA GLY A 346 -25.75 40.38 -3.12
C GLY A 346 -25.51 38.91 -3.48
N LYS A 347 -26.21 38.43 -4.51
CA LYS A 347 -26.03 37.08 -5.09
C LYS A 347 -24.69 37.02 -5.84
N ASP A 348 -23.95 35.91 -5.69
CA ASP A 348 -22.68 35.68 -6.39
C ASP A 348 -22.90 35.65 -7.92
N ALA A 349 -22.14 36.44 -8.70
CA ALA A 349 -22.19 36.35 -10.16
C ALA A 349 -21.48 35.11 -10.70
N VAL A 350 -22.25 34.26 -11.37
CA VAL A 350 -21.79 33.09 -12.12
C VAL A 350 -21.50 33.45 -13.58
N SER A 351 -20.54 32.73 -14.18
CA SER A 351 -20.26 32.74 -15.63
C SER A 351 -21.54 32.73 -16.46
N LEU A 352 -21.61 33.50 -17.56
CA LEU A 352 -22.70 33.39 -18.52
C LEU A 352 -22.87 31.97 -19.09
N PHE A 353 -21.78 31.19 -19.13
CA PHE A 353 -21.75 29.81 -19.61
C PHE A 353 -21.86 28.79 -18.46
N HIS A 354 -22.30 29.23 -17.29
CA HIS A 354 -22.72 28.33 -16.23
C HIS A 354 -24.08 27.73 -16.57
N LYS A 355 -24.20 26.40 -16.43
CA LYS A 355 -25.46 25.67 -16.58
C LYS A 355 -26.02 25.35 -15.20
N HIS A 356 -27.21 25.86 -14.90
CA HIS A 356 -27.89 25.69 -13.62
C HIS A 356 -28.49 24.29 -13.48
N GLU A 357 -28.90 23.91 -12.26
CA GLU A 357 -29.47 22.58 -11.97
C GLU A 357 -30.76 22.28 -12.75
N ASP A 358 -31.51 23.31 -13.15
CA ASP A 358 -32.69 23.22 -14.01
C ASP A 358 -32.37 23.05 -15.50
N GLY A 359 -31.07 23.06 -15.86
CA GLY A 359 -30.57 22.85 -17.21
C GLY A 359 -30.48 24.12 -18.05
N GLU A 360 -30.93 25.28 -17.56
CA GLU A 360 -30.81 26.56 -18.26
C GLU A 360 -29.40 27.15 -18.12
N PHE A 361 -28.93 27.83 -19.16
CA PHE A 361 -27.69 28.58 -19.07
C PHE A 361 -27.94 29.94 -18.42
N GLU A 362 -26.95 30.41 -17.67
CA GLU A 362 -26.98 31.74 -17.07
C GLU A 362 -27.10 32.86 -18.11
N ILE A 363 -26.59 32.65 -19.33
CA ILE A 363 -26.79 33.57 -20.46
C ILE A 363 -28.28 33.70 -20.84
N ASP A 364 -29.05 32.61 -20.73
CA ASP A 364 -30.48 32.63 -21.07
C ASP A 364 -31.25 33.49 -20.06
N ARG A 365 -30.90 33.35 -18.78
CA ARG A 365 -31.48 34.15 -17.70
C ARG A 365 -31.06 35.62 -17.79
N TRP A 366 -29.80 35.88 -18.13
CA TRP A 366 -29.28 37.24 -18.26
C TRP A 366 -29.89 38.00 -19.45
N LEU A 367 -30.08 37.30 -20.58
CA LEU A 367 -30.74 37.84 -21.76
C LEU A 367 -32.28 37.87 -21.64
N GLU A 368 -32.85 37.23 -20.61
CA GLU A 368 -34.30 37.00 -20.43
C GLU A 368 -34.97 36.34 -21.65
N GLN A 369 -34.18 35.61 -22.42
CA GLN A 369 -34.58 34.93 -23.64
C GLN A 369 -33.78 33.64 -23.76
N ARG A 370 -34.30 32.63 -24.47
CA ARG A 370 -33.56 31.40 -24.77
C ARG A 370 -32.92 31.52 -26.16
N PRO A 371 -31.65 31.97 -26.29
CA PRO A 371 -30.95 31.91 -27.57
C PRO A 371 -30.84 30.45 -28.06
N SER A 372 -30.84 30.28 -29.38
CA SER A 372 -30.46 29.02 -30.02
C SER A 372 -28.97 28.73 -29.78
N ASP A 373 -28.55 27.47 -29.94
CA ASP A 373 -27.13 27.10 -29.74
C ASP A 373 -26.20 27.85 -30.69
N LYS A 374 -26.66 28.12 -31.92
CA LYS A 374 -25.93 28.95 -32.89
C LYS A 374 -25.74 30.38 -32.40
N GLU A 375 -26.76 30.97 -31.78
CA GLU A 375 -26.65 32.31 -31.20
C GLU A 375 -25.76 32.32 -29.96
N ARG A 376 -25.73 31.25 -29.15
CA ARG A 376 -24.78 31.12 -28.04
C ARG A 376 -23.34 31.01 -28.54
N ASP A 377 -23.11 30.29 -29.63
CA ASP A 377 -21.81 30.22 -30.30
C ASP A 377 -21.39 31.61 -30.80
N GLU A 378 -22.27 32.33 -31.51
CA GLU A 378 -22.00 33.69 -32.02
C GLU A 378 -21.69 34.68 -30.88
N ILE A 379 -22.38 34.56 -29.73
CA ILE A 379 -22.10 35.37 -28.55
C ILE A 379 -20.73 35.00 -27.96
N LEU A 380 -20.43 33.72 -27.79
CA LEU A 380 -19.13 33.26 -27.29
C LEU A 380 -18.00 33.73 -28.22
N GLU A 381 -18.15 33.56 -29.53
CA GLU A 381 -17.24 34.02 -30.56
C GLU A 381 -16.96 35.52 -30.42
N SER A 382 -18.01 36.35 -30.35
CA SER A 382 -17.84 37.80 -30.19
C SER A 382 -17.12 38.20 -28.89
N LEU A 383 -17.27 37.41 -27.82
CA LEU A 383 -16.60 37.64 -26.53
C LEU A 383 -15.14 37.15 -26.54
N LEU A 384 -14.86 36.03 -27.21
CA LEU A 384 -13.52 35.47 -27.36
C LEU A 384 -12.67 36.25 -28.38
N ASP A 385 -13.29 36.83 -29.40
CA ASP A 385 -12.63 37.65 -30.42
C ASP A 385 -12.01 38.93 -29.86
N LEU A 386 -12.55 39.42 -28.74
CA LEU A 386 -11.99 40.56 -28.01
C LEU A 386 -10.77 40.19 -27.16
N LEU A 387 -10.46 38.90 -26.99
CA LEU A 387 -9.24 38.48 -26.30
C LEU A 387 -8.04 38.67 -27.24
N PRO A 388 -6.87 39.11 -26.73
CA PRO A 388 -5.69 39.30 -27.56
C PRO A 388 -5.32 38.02 -28.32
N LYS A 389 -5.37 38.07 -29.67
CA LYS A 389 -4.97 36.97 -30.56
C LYS A 389 -3.53 37.20 -31.03
N ASP A 390 -2.61 36.40 -30.51
CA ASP A 390 -1.27 36.08 -31.01
C ASP A 390 -0.46 37.20 -31.73
N THR A 391 0.49 37.78 -31.00
CA THR A 391 1.83 38.03 -31.56
C THR A 391 2.87 37.32 -30.70
N GLU A 392 3.79 36.61 -31.35
CA GLU A 392 4.68 35.62 -30.71
C GLU A 392 5.58 36.16 -29.59
N ASP A 393 5.78 37.48 -29.51
CA ASP A 393 6.62 38.13 -28.49
C ASP A 393 5.86 38.57 -27.21
N GLU A 394 4.52 38.54 -27.20
CA GLU A 394 3.71 38.81 -26.00
C GLU A 394 3.26 37.54 -25.26
N LYS A 395 3.75 36.37 -25.67
CA LYS A 395 3.52 35.07 -25.01
C LYS A 395 3.99 35.03 -23.54
N ALA A 396 4.78 36.02 -23.11
CA ALA A 396 5.20 36.21 -21.72
C ALA A 396 4.26 37.10 -20.87
N LYS A 397 3.34 37.88 -21.47
CA LYS A 397 2.48 38.86 -20.76
C LYS A 397 1.06 38.40 -20.45
N LEU A 398 0.72 37.14 -20.69
CA LEU A 398 -0.35 36.48 -19.93
C LEU A 398 0.09 36.15 -18.48
N SER A 399 1.27 36.63 -18.06
CA SER A 399 1.84 36.40 -16.74
C SER A 399 0.98 36.97 -15.62
N SER A 400 0.53 36.06 -14.77
CA SER A 400 0.18 36.18 -13.34
C SER A 400 -1.29 36.41 -12.91
N SER A 401 -2.28 36.55 -13.82
CA SER A 401 -3.70 36.64 -13.42
C SER A 401 -4.78 36.44 -14.53
N SER A 402 -4.47 35.74 -15.62
CA SER A 402 -5.01 36.11 -16.96
C SER A 402 -6.39 35.61 -17.42
N TRP A 403 -7.11 34.75 -16.69
CA TRP A 403 -8.52 34.43 -16.98
C TRP A 403 -9.50 34.91 -15.89
N GLY A 404 -9.00 35.71 -14.94
CA GLY A 404 -9.69 36.00 -13.68
C GLY A 404 -9.40 34.96 -12.60
N ALA A 405 -9.72 35.27 -11.34
CA ALA A 405 -9.41 34.46 -10.16
C ALA A 405 -10.33 33.23 -10.00
N HIS A 406 -10.58 32.46 -11.08
CA HIS A 406 -11.23 31.17 -10.92
C HIS A 406 -10.27 30.17 -10.31
N SER A 407 -10.77 29.44 -9.31
CA SER A 407 -10.00 28.39 -8.69
C SER A 407 -9.79 27.25 -9.69
N LYS A 408 -8.69 26.49 -9.55
CA LYS A 408 -8.50 25.19 -10.22
C LYS A 408 -9.73 24.28 -10.12
N THR A 409 -10.59 24.48 -9.11
CA THR A 409 -11.76 23.64 -8.85
C THR A 409 -13.03 24.08 -9.57
N ASP A 410 -13.12 25.32 -10.05
CA ASP A 410 -14.38 25.86 -10.60
C ASP A 410 -14.32 26.07 -12.12
N LEU A 411 -13.14 26.44 -12.66
CA LEU A 411 -12.94 26.58 -14.11
C LEU A 411 -13.29 25.27 -14.86
N PRO A 412 -12.85 24.07 -14.42
CA PRO A 412 -13.19 22.83 -15.12
C PRO A 412 -14.69 22.51 -15.16
N LYS A 413 -15.54 23.19 -14.36
CA LYS A 413 -16.98 22.93 -14.30
C LYS A 413 -17.80 23.80 -15.27
N LEU A 414 -17.18 24.76 -15.95
CA LEU A 414 -17.85 25.68 -16.86
C LEU A 414 -18.16 25.00 -18.20
N HIS A 415 -19.36 25.20 -18.73
CA HIS A 415 -19.78 24.65 -20.03
C HIS A 415 -19.42 25.65 -21.14
N LEU A 416 -18.12 25.81 -21.38
CA LEU A 416 -17.59 26.89 -22.21
C LEU A 416 -17.24 26.48 -23.64
N LEU A 417 -16.97 25.20 -23.91
CA LEU A 417 -16.59 24.76 -25.24
C LEU A 417 -17.38 23.52 -25.63
N LYS A 418 -17.63 23.41 -26.94
CA LYS A 418 -18.22 22.22 -27.54
C LYS A 418 -17.19 21.11 -27.72
N GLY A 419 -17.68 19.88 -27.56
CA GLY A 419 -16.97 18.67 -27.93
C GLY A 419 -17.17 18.33 -29.41
N ALA A 420 -16.46 17.33 -29.91
CA ALA A 420 -16.61 16.85 -31.29
C ALA A 420 -17.99 16.25 -31.59
N ASP A 421 -18.80 15.99 -30.55
CA ASP A 421 -20.22 15.63 -30.65
C ASP A 421 -21.13 16.84 -30.92
N GLY A 422 -20.60 18.06 -30.87
CA GLY A 422 -21.33 19.32 -31.12
C GLY A 422 -22.05 19.87 -29.89
N GLU A 423 -21.99 19.18 -28.75
CA GLU A 423 -22.65 19.57 -27.49
C GLU A 423 -21.70 20.38 -26.60
N TRP A 424 -22.27 21.24 -25.75
CA TRP A 424 -21.49 22.01 -24.77
C TRP A 424 -21.08 21.15 -23.58
N HIS A 425 -19.77 20.99 -23.37
CA HIS A 425 -19.22 20.19 -22.28
C HIS A 425 -18.56 21.06 -21.22
N LYS A 426 -18.45 20.52 -20.01
CA LYS A 426 -17.60 21.12 -18.99
C LYS A 426 -16.16 21.09 -19.50
N LEU A 427 -15.39 22.15 -19.24
CA LEU A 427 -13.97 22.20 -19.62
C LEU A 427 -13.17 21.00 -19.09
N GLY A 428 -13.48 20.52 -17.89
CA GLY A 428 -12.87 19.34 -17.30
C GLY A 428 -13.29 18.02 -17.94
N ASP A 429 -14.41 18.00 -18.67
CA ASP A 429 -14.88 16.84 -19.42
C ASP A 429 -14.33 16.87 -20.87
N LEU A 430 -13.51 17.86 -21.23
CA LEU A 430 -12.88 17.96 -22.55
C LEU A 430 -11.42 17.50 -22.51
N CYS A 431 -10.96 17.00 -23.66
CA CYS A 431 -9.56 16.65 -23.92
C CYS A 431 -9.16 17.25 -25.27
N TYR A 432 -7.94 17.75 -25.42
CA TYR A 432 -7.51 18.36 -26.67
C TYR A 432 -7.48 17.32 -27.80
N GLU A 433 -6.82 16.19 -27.56
CA GLU A 433 -6.82 15.02 -28.44
C GLU A 433 -7.27 13.79 -27.67
N LEU A 434 -8.23 13.07 -28.22
CA LEU A 434 -8.72 11.83 -27.63
C LEU A 434 -9.32 10.95 -28.72
N ASP A 435 -8.90 9.69 -28.76
CA ASP A 435 -9.52 8.70 -29.64
C ASP A 435 -10.99 8.49 -29.26
N PRO A 436 -11.92 8.39 -30.23
CA PRO A 436 -13.34 8.14 -29.96
C PRO A 436 -13.62 6.93 -29.06
N GLY A 437 -12.81 5.86 -29.14
CA GLY A 437 -12.97 4.67 -28.29
C GLY A 437 -12.60 4.89 -26.82
N LEU A 438 -11.80 5.91 -26.52
CA LEU A 438 -11.35 6.28 -25.18
C LEU A 438 -12.24 7.37 -24.56
N SER A 439 -12.97 8.11 -25.39
CA SER A 439 -13.92 9.13 -24.99
C SER A 439 -14.98 8.59 -24.03
N GLU A 440 -15.61 7.48 -24.39
CA GLU A 440 -16.57 6.79 -23.53
C GLU A 440 -15.91 6.22 -22.26
N LEU A 441 -14.67 5.75 -22.38
CA LEU A 441 -13.96 5.08 -21.30
C LEU A 441 -13.61 6.03 -20.15
N PHE A 442 -13.16 7.23 -20.48
CA PHE A 442 -12.72 8.25 -19.53
C PHE A 442 -13.77 9.35 -19.30
N LYS A 443 -14.92 9.29 -20.00
CA LYS A 443 -15.96 10.32 -20.00
C LYS A 443 -15.42 11.69 -20.39
N LYS A 444 -14.51 11.71 -21.36
CA LYS A 444 -13.88 12.91 -21.90
C LYS A 444 -14.26 13.04 -23.36
N THR A 445 -14.50 14.25 -23.86
CA THR A 445 -14.83 14.47 -25.27
C THR A 445 -13.74 15.31 -25.93
N PRO A 446 -13.27 14.95 -27.14
CA PRO A 446 -12.31 15.79 -27.85
C PRO A 446 -12.92 17.16 -28.15
N VAL A 447 -12.13 18.24 -28.03
CA VAL A 447 -12.61 19.61 -28.33
C VAL A 447 -13.00 19.72 -29.81
N LEU A 448 -14.12 20.42 -30.08
CA LEU A 448 -14.61 20.71 -31.44
C LEU A 448 -13.54 21.43 -32.28
N LYS A 449 -13.43 21.10 -33.57
CA LYS A 449 -12.36 21.60 -34.45
C LYS A 449 -12.39 23.12 -34.60
N GLU A 450 -13.58 23.69 -34.78
CA GLU A 450 -13.80 25.13 -34.93
C GLU A 450 -13.31 25.90 -33.68
N HIS A 451 -13.52 25.34 -32.49
CA HIS A 451 -13.02 25.92 -31.23
C HIS A 451 -11.50 25.78 -31.06
N LYS A 452 -10.88 24.73 -31.62
CA LYS A 452 -9.41 24.58 -31.68
C LYS A 452 -8.75 25.57 -32.64
N GLU A 453 -9.46 25.95 -33.70
CA GLU A 453 -8.98 26.95 -34.67
C GLU A 453 -9.13 28.36 -34.12
N MET A 454 -10.18 28.60 -33.32
CA MET A 454 -10.45 29.89 -32.68
C MET A 454 -9.51 30.18 -31.50
N LEU A 455 -9.19 29.17 -30.70
CA LEU A 455 -8.31 29.26 -29.54
C LEU A 455 -7.04 28.45 -29.77
N SER A 456 -5.87 29.08 -29.66
CA SER A 456 -4.59 28.40 -29.92
C SER A 456 -4.37 27.21 -28.98
N TYR A 457 -3.58 26.22 -29.44
CA TYR A 457 -3.19 25.05 -28.64
C TYR A 457 -2.75 25.46 -27.22
N THR A 458 -1.90 26.48 -27.13
CA THR A 458 -1.36 26.98 -25.86
C THR A 458 -2.44 27.55 -24.95
N VAL A 459 -3.47 28.22 -25.48
CA VAL A 459 -4.58 28.74 -24.65
C VAL A 459 -5.42 27.60 -24.07
N LEU A 460 -5.68 26.57 -24.87
CA LEU A 460 -6.50 25.43 -24.46
C LEU A 460 -5.78 24.55 -23.43
N THR A 461 -4.50 24.24 -23.64
CA THR A 461 -3.81 23.15 -22.94
C THR A 461 -2.93 23.61 -21.77
N ARG A 462 -2.52 24.89 -21.75
CA ARG A 462 -1.70 25.44 -20.67
C ARG A 462 -2.44 25.32 -19.32
N GLY A 463 -1.68 25.07 -18.27
CA GLY A 463 -2.21 24.92 -16.91
C GLY A 463 -3.02 26.13 -16.47
N ILE A 464 -4.03 25.91 -15.64
CA ILE A 464 -4.92 26.97 -15.13
C ILE A 464 -4.12 28.06 -14.40
N ASP A 465 -3.10 27.68 -13.63
CA ASP A 465 -2.22 28.62 -12.90
C ASP A 465 -1.35 29.46 -13.83
N ASP A 466 -1.04 28.92 -15.01
CA ASP A 466 -0.19 29.56 -16.01
C ASP A 466 -1.01 30.38 -17.01
N GLY A 467 -2.32 30.52 -16.79
CA GLY A 467 -3.19 31.32 -17.65
C GLY A 467 -3.66 30.59 -18.91
N GLY A 468 -3.91 29.28 -18.83
CA GLY A 468 -4.66 28.52 -19.84
C GLY A 468 -5.99 27.97 -19.32
N LEU A 469 -6.77 27.32 -20.19
CA LEU A 469 -8.04 26.68 -19.82
C LEU A 469 -7.87 25.33 -19.11
N GLY A 470 -6.64 24.79 -19.08
CA GLY A 470 -6.31 23.55 -18.38
C GLY A 470 -6.93 22.29 -18.99
N ILE A 471 -7.36 22.35 -20.26
CA ILE A 471 -7.85 21.19 -21.00
C ILE A 471 -6.68 20.25 -21.21
N THR A 472 -6.83 19.01 -20.81
CA THR A 472 -5.75 18.03 -20.88
C THR A 472 -5.44 17.70 -22.34
N THR A 473 -4.16 17.63 -22.71
CA THR A 473 -3.74 17.22 -24.05
C THR A 473 -4.11 15.77 -24.33
N ARG A 474 -3.84 14.93 -23.33
CA ARG A 474 -4.15 13.50 -23.23
C ARG A 474 -4.67 13.19 -21.82
N ILE A 475 -5.22 12.00 -21.62
CA ILE A 475 -5.70 11.54 -20.30
C ILE A 475 -4.54 11.55 -19.27
N ARG A 476 -4.79 12.09 -18.07
CA ARG A 476 -3.79 12.16 -17.00
C ARG A 476 -3.57 10.80 -16.34
N GLU A 477 -2.37 10.59 -15.80
CA GLU A 477 -2.03 9.39 -15.02
C GLU A 477 -3.04 9.13 -13.88
N GLU A 478 -3.40 10.17 -13.10
CA GLU A 478 -4.41 10.07 -12.03
C GLU A 478 -5.77 9.54 -12.52
N GLU A 479 -6.22 9.98 -13.70
CA GLU A 479 -7.50 9.55 -14.28
C GLU A 479 -7.42 8.10 -14.79
N ILE A 480 -6.25 7.69 -15.29
CA ILE A 480 -5.97 6.29 -15.66
C ILE A 480 -5.99 5.41 -14.40
N ILE A 481 -5.36 5.84 -13.31
CA ILE A 481 -5.34 5.12 -12.02
C ILE A 481 -6.75 4.99 -11.46
N ASP A 482 -7.53 6.06 -11.41
CA ASP A 482 -8.93 6.02 -10.94
C ASP A 482 -9.77 5.05 -11.78
N ARG A 483 -9.55 5.03 -13.10
CA ARG A 483 -10.26 4.10 -13.98
C ARG A 483 -9.81 2.67 -13.71
N LEU A 484 -8.52 2.40 -13.63
CA LEU A 484 -7.96 1.06 -13.40
C LEU A 484 -8.36 0.49 -12.03
N THR A 485 -8.36 1.31 -10.97
CA THR A 485 -8.83 0.92 -9.63
C THR A 485 -10.32 0.61 -9.59
N SER A 486 -11.13 1.22 -10.48
CA SER A 486 -12.56 0.87 -10.63
C SER A 486 -12.79 -0.53 -11.26
N LEU A 487 -11.80 -1.07 -11.98
CA LEU A 487 -11.90 -2.36 -12.68
C LEU A 487 -11.55 -3.54 -11.74
N ARG A 488 -12.49 -3.97 -10.90
CA ARG A 488 -12.25 -5.13 -10.02
C ARG A 488 -12.24 -6.46 -10.77
N GLY A 489 -11.17 -7.23 -10.60
CA GLY A 489 -11.03 -8.60 -11.09
C GLY A 489 -10.70 -8.74 -12.58
N PHE A 490 -10.41 -9.98 -12.97
CA PHE A 490 -10.05 -10.37 -14.34
C PHE A 490 -11.26 -10.89 -15.11
N THR A 491 -12.17 -9.99 -15.50
CA THR A 491 -13.27 -10.32 -16.42
C THR A 491 -12.86 -10.00 -17.86
N PRO A 492 -13.42 -10.68 -18.88
CA PRO A 492 -13.13 -10.37 -20.29
C PRO A 492 -13.38 -8.89 -20.67
N GLY A 493 -14.42 -8.28 -20.06
CA GLY A 493 -14.71 -6.86 -20.23
C GLY A 493 -13.62 -5.96 -19.63
N ASN A 494 -13.13 -6.28 -18.43
CA ASN A 494 -12.04 -5.53 -17.80
C ASN A 494 -10.70 -5.70 -18.54
N LYS A 495 -10.42 -6.90 -19.07
CA LYS A 495 -9.22 -7.15 -19.89
C LYS A 495 -9.23 -6.27 -21.15
N LYS A 496 -10.37 -6.22 -21.85
CA LYS A 496 -10.52 -5.36 -23.03
C LYS A 496 -10.25 -3.89 -22.72
N ILE A 497 -10.79 -3.40 -21.61
CA ILE A 497 -10.55 -2.02 -21.16
C ILE A 497 -9.06 -1.77 -20.87
N ARG A 498 -8.40 -2.66 -20.12
CA ARG A 498 -6.97 -2.54 -19.82
C ARG A 498 -6.11 -2.57 -21.09
N ASN A 499 -6.43 -3.44 -22.05
CA ASN A 499 -5.77 -3.48 -23.36
C ASN A 499 -5.97 -2.17 -24.14
N SER A 500 -7.16 -1.57 -24.10
CA SER A 500 -7.41 -0.28 -24.75
C SER A 500 -6.62 0.86 -24.10
N ILE A 501 -6.48 0.86 -22.77
CA ILE A 501 -5.63 1.84 -22.07
C ILE A 501 -4.16 1.63 -22.46
N LEU A 502 -3.69 0.39 -22.50
CA LEU A 502 -2.31 0.09 -22.89
C LEU A 502 -2.03 0.48 -24.34
N GLY A 503 -2.95 0.16 -25.27
CA GLY A 503 -2.87 0.55 -26.68
C GLY A 503 -2.81 2.07 -26.85
N MET A 504 -3.67 2.81 -26.16
CA MET A 504 -3.61 4.29 -26.12
C MET A 504 -2.24 4.81 -25.69
N MET A 505 -1.66 4.22 -24.65
CA MET A 505 -0.36 4.67 -24.14
C MET A 505 0.76 4.36 -25.14
N LEU A 506 0.71 3.19 -25.78
CA LEU A 506 1.67 2.75 -26.80
C LEU A 506 1.60 3.58 -28.09
N ASP A 507 0.40 3.97 -28.51
CA ASP A 507 0.17 4.75 -29.74
C ASP A 507 0.36 6.26 -29.51
N SER A 508 0.73 6.69 -28.29
CA SER A 508 0.86 8.11 -27.96
C SER A 508 2.07 8.77 -28.65
N HIS A 509 1.86 9.94 -29.25
CA HIS A 509 2.94 10.74 -29.83
C HIS A 509 3.85 11.37 -28.78
N GLU A 510 3.37 11.61 -27.55
CA GLU A 510 4.12 12.22 -26.44
C GLU A 510 4.69 11.16 -25.47
N GLU A 511 5.84 11.45 -24.86
CA GLU A 511 6.51 10.56 -23.88
C GLU A 511 5.69 10.41 -22.60
N TRP A 512 5.61 9.20 -22.05
CA TRP A 512 4.97 8.98 -20.74
C TRP A 512 5.99 9.12 -19.62
N VAL A 513 5.66 9.89 -18.59
CA VAL A 513 6.41 9.91 -17.34
C VAL A 513 5.49 9.33 -16.29
N LEU A 514 5.73 8.07 -15.92
CA LEU A 514 4.90 7.34 -14.97
C LEU A 514 5.57 7.35 -13.59
N GLU A 515 4.82 7.77 -12.57
CA GLU A 515 5.24 7.69 -11.18
C GLU A 515 4.58 6.49 -10.47
N ASP A 516 3.24 6.47 -10.47
CA ASP A 516 2.46 5.48 -9.72
C ASP A 516 2.07 4.27 -10.59
N LEU A 517 1.76 4.48 -11.88
CA LEU A 517 1.39 3.41 -12.80
C LEU A 517 2.53 2.41 -13.06
N GLY A 518 3.79 2.84 -12.91
CA GLY A 518 4.95 1.98 -13.07
C GLY A 518 5.05 0.88 -11.99
N ALA A 519 4.46 1.10 -10.82
CA ALA A 519 4.50 0.18 -9.68
C ALA A 519 3.15 -0.52 -9.43
N MET A 520 2.12 -0.22 -10.23
CA MET A 520 0.77 -0.75 -10.04
C MET A 520 0.49 -1.96 -10.94
N ASP A 521 -0.21 -2.96 -10.41
CA ASP A 521 -0.69 -4.09 -11.21
C ASP A 521 -1.87 -3.69 -12.11
N TRP A 522 -1.59 -3.44 -13.38
CA TRP A 522 -2.63 -3.04 -14.34
C TRP A 522 -2.45 -3.56 -15.77
N VAL A 523 -1.24 -4.00 -16.14
CA VAL A 523 -0.94 -4.50 -17.47
C VAL A 523 -1.43 -5.94 -17.61
N PRO A 524 -2.35 -6.23 -18.53
CA PRO A 524 -2.86 -7.58 -18.74
C PRO A 524 -1.90 -8.41 -19.61
N ARG A 525 -1.58 -9.61 -19.15
CA ARG A 525 -0.79 -10.60 -19.90
C ARG A 525 -1.69 -11.61 -20.60
N LYS A 526 -1.12 -12.36 -21.56
CA LYS A 526 -1.82 -13.42 -22.29
C LYS A 526 -2.28 -14.57 -21.39
N ASP A 527 -1.53 -14.87 -20.34
CA ASP A 527 -1.86 -15.91 -19.35
C ASP A 527 -3.10 -15.61 -18.48
N GLY A 528 -3.62 -14.39 -18.53
CA GLY A 528 -4.80 -13.98 -17.79
C GLY A 528 -4.50 -13.25 -16.47
N GLU A 529 -3.23 -12.96 -16.18
CA GLU A 529 -2.85 -12.15 -15.03
C GLU A 529 -2.79 -10.66 -15.36
N THR A 530 -2.88 -9.84 -14.31
CA THR A 530 -2.68 -8.38 -14.38
C THR A 530 -1.52 -8.04 -13.47
N VAL A 531 -0.48 -7.43 -14.02
CA VAL A 531 0.81 -7.21 -13.34
C VAL A 531 1.34 -5.80 -13.55
N ILE A 532 2.41 -5.45 -12.84
CA ILE A 532 3.22 -4.26 -13.11
C ILE A 532 3.83 -4.29 -14.52
N PRO A 533 4.03 -3.14 -15.18
CA PRO A 533 4.61 -3.08 -16.52
C PRO A 533 5.93 -3.85 -16.70
N SER A 534 6.83 -3.79 -15.72
CA SER A 534 8.13 -4.47 -15.78
C SER A 534 8.05 -6.00 -15.73
N ALA A 535 6.86 -6.57 -15.51
CA ALA A 535 6.60 -8.01 -15.54
C ALA A 535 5.80 -8.44 -16.79
N ALA A 536 5.71 -7.56 -17.80
CA ALA A 536 5.01 -7.80 -19.05
C ALA A 536 5.93 -7.51 -20.25
N ILE A 537 5.80 -8.33 -21.30
CA ILE A 537 6.70 -8.30 -22.46
C ILE A 537 5.93 -7.80 -23.68
N MET A 538 6.52 -6.86 -24.40
CA MET A 538 6.03 -6.44 -25.71
C MET A 538 6.45 -7.47 -26.78
N PRO A 539 5.50 -8.09 -27.51
CA PRO A 539 5.79 -9.22 -28.39
C PRO A 539 6.33 -8.77 -29.76
N THR A 540 7.48 -8.09 -29.77
CA THR A 540 8.19 -7.66 -30.98
C THR A 540 8.62 -8.86 -31.84
N THR A 541 8.94 -8.63 -33.11
CA THR A 541 9.41 -9.69 -34.02
C THR A 541 10.64 -10.40 -33.46
N GLU A 542 11.56 -9.64 -32.86
CA GLU A 542 12.79 -10.16 -32.27
C GLU A 542 12.51 -10.95 -30.99
N MET A 543 11.65 -10.44 -30.10
CA MET A 543 11.24 -11.18 -28.89
C MET A 543 10.52 -12.48 -29.24
N LYS A 544 9.63 -12.48 -30.23
CA LYS A 544 8.96 -13.69 -30.74
C LYS A 544 9.94 -14.69 -31.34
N ALA A 545 10.99 -14.21 -32.02
CA ALA A 545 12.03 -15.08 -32.57
C ALA A 545 12.89 -15.74 -31.48
N LEU A 546 13.11 -15.04 -30.36
CA LEU A 546 13.87 -15.56 -29.22
C LEU A 546 13.03 -16.50 -28.35
N PHE A 547 11.84 -16.07 -27.93
CA PHE A 547 11.02 -16.75 -26.93
C PHE A 547 9.86 -17.57 -27.51
N GLY A 548 9.60 -17.51 -28.81
CA GLY A 548 8.43 -18.13 -29.45
C GLY A 548 7.17 -17.25 -29.39
N GLU A 549 6.10 -17.67 -30.07
CA GLU A 549 4.86 -16.88 -30.21
C GLU A 549 3.92 -16.95 -28.98
N GLN A 550 4.10 -17.97 -28.13
CA GLN A 550 3.19 -18.32 -27.03
C GLN A 550 3.75 -17.94 -25.65
N HIS A 551 4.67 -16.97 -25.55
CA HIS A 551 5.20 -16.54 -24.26
C HIS A 551 4.05 -16.03 -23.35
N PRO A 552 3.94 -16.53 -22.10
CA PRO A 552 2.81 -16.23 -21.21
C PRO A 552 2.75 -14.76 -20.81
N TRP A 553 3.91 -14.12 -20.65
CA TRP A 553 4.00 -12.71 -20.29
C TRP A 553 3.79 -11.72 -21.44
N TYR A 554 3.52 -12.19 -22.66
CA TYR A 554 3.21 -11.27 -23.73
C TYR A 554 1.93 -10.50 -23.44
N ILE A 555 1.95 -9.21 -23.76
CA ILE A 555 0.74 -8.39 -23.81
C ILE A 555 -0.07 -8.71 -25.08
N ASP A 556 -1.35 -8.37 -25.03
CA ASP A 556 -2.32 -8.63 -26.09
C ASP A 556 -2.89 -7.28 -26.57
N VAL A 557 -2.15 -6.60 -27.45
CA VAL A 557 -2.46 -5.25 -27.94
C VAL A 557 -2.39 -5.18 -29.46
N ASP A 558 -3.26 -4.36 -30.05
CA ASP A 558 -3.37 -4.14 -31.50
C ASP A 558 -2.40 -3.07 -32.05
N ALA A 559 -1.43 -2.62 -31.24
CA ALA A 559 -0.45 -1.60 -31.63
C ALA A 559 0.55 -2.12 -32.69
N ASP A 560 1.08 -1.22 -33.54
CA ASP A 560 2.10 -1.58 -34.53
C ASP A 560 3.46 -1.81 -33.88
N LEU A 561 3.74 -3.07 -33.55
CA LEU A 561 4.97 -3.51 -32.88
C LEU A 561 6.26 -3.33 -33.73
N SER A 562 6.11 -2.92 -34.98
CA SER A 562 7.24 -2.60 -35.87
C SER A 562 7.66 -1.12 -35.81
N SER A 563 6.82 -0.24 -35.24
CA SER A 563 7.13 1.19 -35.07
C SER A 563 8.19 1.43 -33.99
N GLU A 564 9.16 2.30 -34.30
CA GLU A 564 10.16 2.74 -33.33
C GLU A 564 9.54 3.60 -32.22
N GLU A 565 8.52 4.39 -32.55
CA GLU A 565 7.75 5.19 -31.61
C GLU A 565 7.05 4.30 -30.58
N VAL A 566 6.37 3.23 -31.00
CA VAL A 566 5.71 2.27 -30.10
C VAL A 566 6.73 1.60 -29.16
N ARG A 567 7.94 1.28 -29.66
CA ARG A 567 9.03 0.74 -28.82
C ARG A 567 9.52 1.74 -27.78
N LYS A 568 9.66 3.01 -28.15
CA LYS A 568 9.98 4.07 -27.18
C LYS A 568 8.89 4.21 -26.12
N ARG A 569 7.61 4.20 -26.52
CA ARG A 569 6.48 4.26 -25.57
C ARG A 569 6.41 3.05 -24.66
N ALA A 570 6.74 1.86 -25.15
CA ALA A 570 6.86 0.68 -24.31
C ALA A 570 7.96 0.82 -23.25
N ALA A 571 9.09 1.47 -23.60
CA ALA A 571 10.15 1.82 -22.65
C ALA A 571 9.64 2.80 -21.59
N ASP A 572 8.94 3.87 -22.00
CA ASP A 572 8.37 4.87 -21.10
C ASP A 572 7.39 4.24 -20.09
N ILE A 573 6.61 3.25 -20.54
CA ILE A 573 5.65 2.52 -19.71
C ILE A 573 6.37 1.54 -18.76
N GLY A 574 7.60 1.14 -19.07
CA GLY A 574 8.37 0.16 -18.32
C GLY A 574 8.15 -1.30 -18.76
N LEU A 575 7.62 -1.53 -19.97
CA LEU A 575 7.48 -2.88 -20.53
C LEU A 575 8.84 -3.44 -20.98
N ILE A 576 9.00 -4.75 -20.85
CA ILE A 576 10.14 -5.46 -21.43
C ILE A 576 9.98 -5.46 -22.96
N HIS A 577 10.85 -4.74 -23.67
CA HIS A 577 10.75 -4.56 -25.13
C HIS A 577 12.10 -4.70 -25.85
N ASP A 578 13.22 -4.46 -25.15
CA ASP A 578 14.56 -4.52 -25.72
C ASP A 578 15.12 -5.95 -25.68
N HIS A 579 15.42 -6.47 -26.86
CA HIS A 579 15.98 -7.81 -27.06
C HIS A 579 17.51 -7.83 -26.96
N GLU A 580 18.16 -6.67 -26.83
CA GLU A 580 19.60 -6.55 -26.61
C GLU A 580 19.95 -6.37 -25.13
N ASP A 581 18.98 -6.00 -24.28
CA ASP A 581 19.19 -5.85 -22.84
C ASP A 581 19.23 -7.22 -22.12
N PRO A 582 20.39 -7.61 -21.55
CA PRO A 582 20.54 -8.89 -20.89
C PRO A 582 19.66 -9.07 -19.65
N ASP A 583 19.41 -8.00 -18.88
CA ASP A 583 18.62 -8.10 -17.65
C ASP A 583 17.15 -8.36 -18.01
N SER A 584 16.61 -7.64 -19.01
CA SER A 584 15.28 -7.88 -19.58
C SER A 584 15.10 -9.28 -20.16
N LEU A 585 16.06 -9.77 -20.96
CA LEU A 585 16.01 -11.12 -21.54
C LEU A 585 16.04 -12.21 -20.45
N LEU A 586 16.86 -12.02 -19.42
CA LEU A 586 16.99 -12.99 -18.34
C LEU A 586 15.73 -13.02 -17.47
N GLU A 587 15.15 -11.86 -17.18
CA GLU A 587 13.88 -11.76 -16.43
C GLU A 587 12.74 -12.42 -17.22
N ALA A 588 12.63 -12.13 -18.52
CA ALA A 588 11.68 -12.79 -19.42
C ALA A 588 11.87 -14.32 -19.44
N LEU A 589 13.12 -14.80 -19.48
CA LEU A 589 13.42 -16.23 -19.51
C LEU A 589 13.10 -16.93 -18.19
N LEU A 590 13.49 -16.35 -17.05
CA LEU A 590 13.56 -17.07 -15.77
C LEU A 590 12.38 -16.81 -14.84
N SER A 591 11.65 -15.71 -15.00
CA SER A 591 10.60 -15.36 -14.06
C SER A 591 9.26 -16.07 -14.28
N PRO A 592 8.81 -16.41 -15.52
CA PRO A 592 7.60 -17.20 -15.71
C PRO A 592 7.61 -18.52 -14.93
N GLU A 593 6.47 -18.90 -14.35
CA GLU A 593 6.39 -20.05 -13.43
C GLU A 593 6.74 -21.38 -14.07
N GLU A 594 6.25 -21.60 -15.29
CA GLU A 594 6.49 -22.81 -16.07
C GLU A 594 7.16 -22.47 -17.40
N VAL A 595 7.82 -23.45 -18.00
CA VAL A 595 8.27 -23.36 -19.38
C VAL A 595 7.05 -23.43 -20.30
N TRP A 596 6.92 -22.48 -21.21
CA TRP A 596 5.78 -22.38 -22.12
C TRP A 596 6.03 -23.12 -23.43
N GLU A 597 4.94 -23.45 -24.12
CA GLU A 597 5.00 -24.13 -25.42
C GLU A 597 5.67 -23.24 -26.48
N GLY A 598 6.56 -23.82 -27.28
CA GLY A 598 7.27 -23.11 -28.35
C GLY A 598 8.61 -22.49 -27.96
N LEU A 599 9.02 -22.54 -26.69
CA LEU A 599 10.39 -22.20 -26.28
C LEU A 599 11.37 -23.30 -26.74
N THR A 600 12.09 -23.06 -27.84
CA THR A 600 13.04 -24.03 -28.42
C THR A 600 14.29 -23.34 -28.98
N GLY A 601 15.38 -24.09 -29.05
CA GLY A 601 16.66 -23.63 -29.59
C GLY A 601 17.56 -22.94 -28.54
N ILE A 602 18.75 -22.51 -28.98
CA ILE A 602 19.80 -21.95 -28.10
C ILE A 602 20.05 -20.45 -28.33
N SER A 603 19.26 -19.80 -29.18
CA SER A 603 19.43 -18.40 -29.60
C SER A 603 19.38 -17.41 -28.43
N ILE A 604 18.53 -17.67 -27.43
CA ILE A 604 18.47 -16.87 -26.19
C ILE A 604 19.80 -16.97 -25.43
N ILE A 605 20.35 -18.19 -25.29
CA ILE A 605 21.64 -18.41 -24.62
C ILE A 605 22.77 -17.72 -25.37
N GLU A 606 22.78 -17.77 -26.71
CA GLU A 606 23.78 -17.07 -27.52
C GLU A 606 23.69 -15.54 -27.34
N SER A 607 22.48 -14.99 -27.29
CA SER A 607 22.22 -13.56 -27.08
C SER A 607 22.67 -13.11 -25.69
N LEU A 608 22.30 -13.84 -24.64
CA LEU A 608 22.76 -13.62 -23.26
C LEU A 608 24.30 -13.76 -23.14
N THR A 609 24.88 -14.73 -23.85
CA THR A 609 26.35 -14.95 -23.84
C THR A 609 27.09 -13.81 -24.51
N LYS A 610 26.54 -13.20 -25.57
CA LYS A 610 27.11 -12.01 -26.22
C LYS A 610 27.16 -10.84 -25.23
N ALA A 611 26.04 -10.55 -24.57
CA ALA A 611 25.97 -9.49 -23.56
C ALA A 611 26.87 -9.76 -22.33
N TRP A 612 26.99 -11.02 -21.90
CA TRP A 612 27.87 -11.41 -20.80
C TRP A 612 29.36 -11.23 -21.13
N LYS A 613 29.78 -11.50 -22.37
CA LYS A 613 31.19 -11.32 -22.79
C LYS A 613 31.67 -9.89 -22.61
N ASP A 614 30.77 -8.92 -22.76
CA ASP A 614 31.06 -7.49 -22.61
C ASP A 614 31.05 -7.04 -21.14
N ASN A 615 30.52 -7.86 -20.21
CA ASN A 615 30.32 -7.54 -18.78
C ASN A 615 30.61 -8.74 -17.84
N LYS A 616 31.73 -9.44 -18.03
CA LYS A 616 32.05 -10.71 -17.34
C LYS A 616 32.00 -10.68 -15.80
N ASP A 617 32.22 -9.52 -15.19
CA ASP A 617 32.29 -9.34 -13.73
C ASP A 617 30.95 -8.95 -13.09
N LYS A 618 29.89 -8.68 -13.88
CA LYS A 618 28.58 -8.28 -13.37
C LYS A 618 27.76 -9.53 -13.02
N ALA A 619 27.40 -9.67 -11.75
CA ALA A 619 26.35 -10.60 -11.35
C ALA A 619 25.03 -10.14 -11.97
N SER A 620 24.20 -11.09 -12.43
CA SER A 620 22.86 -10.78 -12.91
C SER A 620 22.04 -10.09 -11.81
N ASN A 621 21.26 -9.09 -12.20
CA ASN A 621 20.31 -8.41 -11.33
C ASN A 621 19.04 -9.24 -11.07
N SER A 622 18.77 -10.29 -11.87
CA SER A 622 17.60 -11.14 -11.67
C SER A 622 17.76 -11.96 -10.39
N HIS A 623 16.81 -11.79 -9.46
CA HIS A 623 16.75 -12.54 -8.21
C HIS A 623 16.27 -13.98 -8.43
N THR A 624 15.76 -14.30 -9.62
CA THR A 624 15.11 -15.56 -9.94
C THR A 624 16.02 -16.42 -10.80
N ARG A 625 16.70 -17.39 -10.18
CA ARG A 625 17.39 -18.46 -10.92
C ARG A 625 16.51 -19.71 -10.90
N ARG A 626 16.18 -20.35 -12.02
CA ARG A 626 15.34 -21.58 -12.05
C ARG A 626 16.06 -22.83 -12.55
N ASN A 627 17.33 -22.68 -12.91
CA ASN A 627 18.06 -23.69 -13.69
C ASN A 627 17.30 -24.07 -14.98
N ARG A 628 16.65 -23.09 -15.62
CA ARG A 628 15.95 -23.28 -16.90
C ARG A 628 16.99 -23.35 -18.01
N LEU A 629 17.26 -24.53 -18.55
CA LEU A 629 18.30 -24.74 -19.57
C LEU A 629 17.78 -25.62 -20.72
N PRO A 630 18.31 -25.46 -21.94
CA PRO A 630 17.98 -26.31 -23.07
C PRO A 630 18.77 -27.62 -23.04
N ASN A 631 18.15 -28.70 -23.53
CA ASN A 631 18.81 -29.98 -23.80
C ASN A 631 19.58 -29.94 -25.14
N SER A 632 20.20 -31.06 -25.54
CA SER A 632 20.92 -31.15 -26.82
C SER A 632 20.05 -31.01 -28.07
N GLU A 633 18.75 -31.19 -27.94
CA GLU A 633 17.75 -31.01 -29.02
C GLU A 633 17.18 -29.58 -29.04
N GLY A 634 17.55 -28.75 -28.06
CA GLY A 634 17.08 -27.37 -27.92
C GLY A 634 15.77 -27.24 -27.14
N GLU A 635 15.28 -28.30 -26.50
CA GLU A 635 14.08 -28.25 -25.66
C GLU A 635 14.43 -27.74 -24.27
N TRP A 636 13.63 -26.81 -23.75
CA TRP A 636 13.87 -26.16 -22.46
C TRP A 636 13.09 -26.82 -21.33
N SER A 637 13.70 -26.87 -20.16
CA SER A 637 13.03 -27.35 -18.94
C SER A 637 13.60 -26.69 -17.69
N ASP A 638 12.76 -26.61 -16.66
CA ASP A 638 13.15 -26.13 -15.34
C ASP A 638 13.88 -27.19 -14.53
N GLY A 639 14.68 -26.76 -13.54
CA GLY A 639 15.41 -27.69 -12.67
C GLY A 639 16.51 -28.49 -13.37
N SER A 640 16.97 -28.02 -14.53
CA SER A 640 17.99 -28.69 -15.34
C SER A 640 19.34 -28.77 -14.62
N TRP A 641 20.12 -29.81 -14.91
CA TRP A 641 21.47 -29.98 -14.39
C TRP A 641 22.52 -29.58 -15.42
N LEU A 642 23.41 -28.66 -15.04
CA LEU A 642 24.51 -28.19 -15.88
C LEU A 642 25.81 -28.99 -15.64
N CYS A 643 25.93 -30.10 -16.34
CA CYS A 643 27.01 -31.07 -16.13
C CYS A 643 28.23 -30.80 -17.01
N ASP A 644 29.38 -31.31 -16.57
CA ASP A 644 30.56 -31.34 -17.42
C ASP A 644 30.34 -32.32 -18.58
N ARG A 645 30.87 -32.00 -19.75
CA ARG A 645 30.76 -32.82 -20.98
C ARG A 645 31.18 -34.29 -20.79
N LYS A 646 32.09 -34.57 -19.87
CA LYS A 646 32.58 -35.93 -19.58
C LYS A 646 31.59 -36.76 -18.77
N GLU A 647 30.69 -36.10 -18.04
CA GLU A 647 29.72 -36.73 -17.13
C GLU A 647 28.30 -36.70 -17.69
N SER A 648 27.98 -35.76 -18.59
CA SER A 648 26.63 -35.52 -19.11
C SER A 648 25.96 -36.79 -19.63
N ALA A 649 26.61 -37.53 -20.55
CA ALA A 649 26.05 -38.76 -21.12
C ALA A 649 25.73 -39.84 -20.06
N ALA A 650 26.58 -39.96 -19.02
CA ALA A 650 26.34 -40.90 -17.93
C ALA A 650 25.19 -40.43 -17.04
N ILE A 651 25.13 -39.14 -16.72
CA ILE A 651 24.07 -38.57 -15.87
C ILE A 651 22.72 -38.61 -16.59
N SER A 652 22.64 -38.24 -17.86
CA SER A 652 21.42 -38.34 -18.68
C SER A 652 20.89 -39.78 -18.74
N SER A 653 21.80 -40.77 -18.81
CA SER A 653 21.41 -42.17 -18.82
C SER A 653 20.90 -42.67 -17.47
N LEU A 654 21.50 -42.19 -16.36
CA LEU A 654 21.18 -42.65 -15.01
C LEU A 654 19.97 -41.95 -14.39
N PHE A 655 19.68 -40.73 -14.86
CA PHE A 655 18.63 -39.84 -14.40
C PHE A 655 17.82 -39.29 -15.60
N PRO A 656 17.13 -40.16 -16.35
CA PRO A 656 16.37 -39.75 -17.55
C PRO A 656 15.21 -38.79 -17.24
N GLU A 657 14.76 -38.72 -15.99
CA GLU A 657 13.75 -37.79 -15.50
C GLU A 657 14.25 -36.34 -15.36
N HIS A 658 15.57 -36.14 -15.39
CA HIS A 658 16.19 -34.83 -15.28
C HIS A 658 16.75 -34.37 -16.62
N ASN A 659 16.47 -33.13 -16.99
CA ASN A 659 17.14 -32.53 -18.12
C ASN A 659 18.60 -32.23 -17.78
N VAL A 660 19.51 -32.71 -18.63
CA VAL A 660 20.95 -32.54 -18.46
C VAL A 660 21.47 -31.71 -19.63
N SER A 661 21.96 -30.54 -19.31
CA SER A 661 22.61 -29.64 -20.26
C SER A 661 24.11 -29.69 -20.04
N ASP A 662 24.88 -29.69 -21.13
CA ASP A 662 26.32 -29.53 -21.08
C ASP A 662 26.79 -28.43 -22.04
N ARG A 663 28.11 -28.31 -22.18
CA ARG A 663 28.71 -27.35 -23.11
C ARG A 663 28.21 -27.51 -24.55
N ASP A 664 28.00 -28.72 -25.03
CA ASP A 664 27.56 -28.98 -26.39
C ASP A 664 26.07 -28.59 -26.55
N SER A 665 25.24 -28.85 -25.52
CA SER A 665 23.85 -28.37 -25.46
C SER A 665 23.75 -26.84 -25.44
N LEU A 666 24.67 -26.14 -24.78
CA LEU A 666 24.71 -24.68 -24.68
C LEU A 666 25.51 -24.00 -25.82
N GLY A 667 26.09 -24.78 -26.72
CA GLY A 667 26.86 -24.33 -27.89
C GLY A 667 28.30 -23.88 -27.64
N SER A 668 28.64 -23.35 -26.45
CA SER A 668 30.00 -22.86 -26.19
C SER A 668 30.43 -22.89 -24.71
N LYS A 669 31.74 -22.83 -24.47
CA LYS A 669 32.27 -22.71 -23.09
C LYS A 669 31.87 -21.39 -22.43
N ALA A 670 31.78 -20.30 -23.20
CA ALA A 670 31.32 -19.02 -22.69
C ALA A 670 29.85 -19.08 -22.25
N SER A 671 29.01 -19.82 -22.99
CA SER A 671 27.61 -20.06 -22.66
C SER A 671 27.45 -20.88 -21.38
N GLU A 672 28.30 -21.89 -21.21
CA GLU A 672 28.37 -22.71 -19.99
C GLU A 672 28.75 -21.86 -18.78
N ASP A 673 29.79 -21.03 -18.90
CA ASP A 673 30.24 -20.16 -17.82
C ASP A 673 29.18 -19.11 -17.47
N LEU A 674 28.52 -18.51 -18.47
CA LEU A 674 27.37 -17.61 -18.29
C LEU A 674 26.22 -18.32 -17.55
N ALA A 675 25.82 -19.51 -17.99
CA ALA A 675 24.72 -20.24 -17.37
C ALA A 675 24.99 -20.53 -15.88
N ARG A 676 26.24 -20.83 -15.52
CA ARG A 676 26.65 -21.00 -14.10
C ARG A 676 26.46 -19.71 -13.29
N VAL A 677 26.76 -18.55 -13.86
CA VAL A 677 26.73 -17.26 -13.14
C VAL A 677 25.34 -16.63 -13.11
N TRP A 678 24.56 -16.68 -14.20
CA TRP A 678 23.28 -15.95 -14.30
C TRP A 678 22.03 -16.83 -14.21
N ILE A 679 22.06 -18.09 -14.62
CA ILE A 679 20.85 -18.93 -14.76
C ILE A 679 20.70 -19.95 -13.62
N VAL A 680 21.82 -20.50 -13.13
CA VAL A 680 21.83 -21.62 -12.18
C VAL A 680 21.98 -21.13 -10.72
N ARG A 681 21.19 -21.68 -9.79
CA ARG A 681 21.09 -21.28 -8.35
C ARG A 681 22.35 -21.48 -7.47
N ASP A 682 23.48 -21.87 -8.04
CA ASP A 682 24.72 -22.30 -7.35
C ASP A 682 24.59 -23.49 -6.36
N SER A 683 25.50 -24.46 -6.51
CA SER A 683 25.65 -25.77 -5.82
C SER A 683 24.80 -26.99 -6.25
N VAL A 684 23.82 -26.84 -7.16
CA VAL A 684 23.03 -27.98 -7.71
C VAL A 684 23.20 -28.08 -9.23
N SER A 685 24.39 -27.77 -9.74
CA SER A 685 24.71 -27.89 -11.17
C SER A 685 24.87 -29.34 -11.63
N ARG A 686 24.53 -30.32 -10.82
CA ARG A 686 24.72 -31.76 -11.06
C ARG A 686 24.12 -32.53 -9.88
N PRO A 687 23.82 -33.83 -10.04
CA PRO A 687 23.40 -34.65 -8.92
C PRO A 687 24.43 -34.55 -7.80
N ARG A 688 23.99 -34.24 -6.59
CA ARG A 688 24.86 -34.17 -5.41
C ARG A 688 25.41 -35.55 -5.10
N ILE A 689 26.53 -35.62 -4.37
CA ILE A 689 27.10 -36.92 -4.02
C ILE A 689 26.11 -37.77 -3.20
N GLY A 690 25.35 -37.16 -2.29
CA GLY A 690 24.27 -37.83 -1.57
C GLY A 690 23.17 -38.40 -2.48
N GLU A 691 22.84 -37.72 -3.59
CA GLU A 691 21.86 -38.21 -4.58
C GLU A 691 22.42 -39.41 -5.37
N LEU A 692 23.71 -39.36 -5.75
CA LEU A 692 24.39 -40.51 -6.37
C LEU A 692 24.44 -41.72 -5.43
N LEU A 693 24.77 -41.51 -4.15
CA LEU A 693 24.81 -42.55 -3.12
C LEU A 693 23.41 -43.12 -2.83
N THR A 694 22.38 -42.27 -2.83
CA THR A 694 20.99 -42.71 -2.71
C THR A 694 20.57 -43.56 -3.91
N ARG A 695 20.95 -43.17 -5.13
CA ARG A 695 20.67 -43.96 -6.33
C ARG A 695 21.38 -45.32 -6.29
N ILE A 696 22.65 -45.36 -5.85
CA ILE A 696 23.40 -46.62 -5.65
C ILE A 696 22.67 -47.55 -4.67
N SER A 697 22.05 -47.02 -3.61
CA SER A 697 21.35 -47.86 -2.61
C SER A 697 20.17 -48.66 -3.18
N GLY A 698 19.56 -48.16 -4.26
CA GLY A 698 18.42 -48.80 -4.93
C GLY A 698 18.77 -49.51 -6.24
N GLU A 699 20.03 -49.47 -6.67
CA GLU A 699 20.45 -50.01 -7.96
C GLU A 699 21.04 -51.42 -7.81
N THR A 700 20.66 -52.30 -8.73
CA THR A 700 21.14 -53.70 -8.81
C THR A 700 21.78 -54.02 -10.16
N GLY A 701 21.60 -53.15 -11.16
CA GLY A 701 22.22 -53.25 -12.47
C GLY A 701 23.73 -52.99 -12.43
N GLU A 702 24.52 -53.91 -12.96
CA GLU A 702 25.98 -53.82 -12.90
C GLU A 702 26.55 -52.66 -13.74
N SER A 703 25.93 -52.36 -14.87
CA SER A 703 26.36 -51.27 -15.77
C SER A 703 26.09 -49.91 -15.13
N GLU A 704 24.91 -49.75 -14.55
CA GLU A 704 24.43 -48.56 -13.86
C GLU A 704 25.26 -48.32 -12.60
N LEU A 705 25.52 -49.37 -11.79
CA LEU A 705 26.42 -49.29 -10.63
C LEU A 705 27.84 -48.88 -11.04
N GLN A 706 28.39 -49.43 -12.13
CA GLN A 706 29.72 -49.02 -12.61
C GLN A 706 29.75 -47.55 -13.01
N GLN A 707 28.71 -47.04 -13.66
CA GLN A 707 28.62 -45.63 -14.05
C GLN A 707 28.47 -44.73 -12.81
N LEU A 708 27.61 -45.10 -11.86
CA LEU A 708 27.42 -44.37 -10.60
C LEU A 708 28.71 -44.30 -9.78
N TRP A 709 29.41 -45.42 -9.60
CA TRP A 709 30.69 -45.45 -8.88
C TRP A 709 31.79 -44.67 -9.60
N LYS A 710 31.81 -44.65 -10.94
CA LYS A 710 32.74 -43.77 -11.71
C LYS A 710 32.48 -42.29 -11.43
N LEU A 711 31.21 -41.88 -11.33
CA LEU A 711 30.83 -40.51 -10.98
C LEU A 711 31.21 -40.17 -9.52
N VAL A 712 31.07 -41.13 -8.60
CA VAL A 712 31.49 -40.97 -7.20
C VAL A 712 33.02 -40.79 -7.10
N VAL A 713 33.81 -41.62 -7.81
CA VAL A 713 35.29 -41.51 -7.84
C VAL A 713 35.75 -40.17 -8.41
N ALA A 714 35.12 -39.71 -9.50
CA ALA A 714 35.45 -38.41 -10.09
C ALA A 714 35.23 -37.23 -9.13
N ARG A 715 34.53 -37.46 -8.02
CA ARG A 715 34.09 -36.46 -7.04
C ARG A 715 34.47 -36.81 -5.60
N GLU A 716 35.48 -37.66 -5.42
CA GLU A 716 35.93 -38.15 -4.11
C GLU A 716 36.27 -37.02 -3.12
N ASP A 717 36.92 -35.95 -3.60
CA ASP A 717 37.27 -34.77 -2.78
C ASP A 717 36.06 -33.99 -2.25
N SER A 718 34.87 -34.22 -2.82
CA SER A 718 33.62 -33.53 -2.45
C SER A 718 32.78 -34.31 -1.43
N ILE A 719 33.20 -35.51 -1.04
CA ILE A 719 32.43 -36.37 -0.12
C ILE A 719 32.63 -35.92 1.32
N THR A 720 31.58 -35.47 1.99
CA THR A 720 31.61 -35.21 3.44
C THR A 720 31.00 -36.37 4.22
N ASP A 721 31.33 -36.50 5.51
CA ASP A 721 30.77 -37.57 6.34
C ASP A 721 29.24 -37.48 6.49
N ALA A 722 28.66 -36.28 6.28
CA ALA A 722 27.21 -36.07 6.28
C ALA A 722 26.52 -36.66 5.05
N ASP A 723 27.24 -36.85 3.94
CA ASP A 723 26.68 -37.40 2.70
C ASP A 723 26.58 -38.93 2.73
N ILE A 724 27.30 -39.59 3.63
CA ILE A 724 27.40 -41.05 3.70
C ILE A 724 26.21 -41.62 4.49
N PRO A 725 25.32 -42.41 3.86
CA PRO A 725 24.18 -42.99 4.56
C PRO A 725 24.63 -44.00 5.64
N ALA A 726 23.88 -44.10 6.74
CA ALA A 726 24.21 -45.01 7.84
C ALA A 726 24.27 -46.49 7.42
N ASN A 727 23.59 -46.86 6.33
CA ASN A 727 23.58 -48.21 5.75
C ASN A 727 24.57 -48.38 4.58
N ALA A 728 25.53 -47.47 4.37
CA ALA A 728 26.47 -47.52 3.25
C ALA A 728 27.22 -48.86 3.12
N ALA A 729 27.44 -49.58 4.23
CA ALA A 729 28.05 -50.90 4.24
C ALA A 729 27.27 -51.96 3.42
N THR A 730 25.98 -51.75 3.17
CA THR A 730 25.16 -52.69 2.36
C THR A 730 25.20 -52.40 0.87
N PHE A 731 25.84 -51.31 0.44
CA PHE A 731 25.81 -50.89 -0.97
C PHE A 731 26.59 -51.87 -1.84
N LEU A 732 26.12 -52.08 -3.06
CA LEU A 732 26.79 -52.96 -4.01
C LEU A 732 27.90 -52.20 -4.74
N VAL A 733 29.09 -52.79 -4.75
CA VAL A 733 30.28 -52.27 -5.42
C VAL A 733 30.69 -53.27 -6.49
N PRO A 734 30.89 -52.84 -7.74
CA PRO A 734 31.40 -53.70 -8.79
C PRO A 734 32.89 -54.00 -8.53
N VAL A 735 33.21 -55.29 -8.38
CA VAL A 735 34.57 -55.82 -8.33
C VAL A 735 34.79 -56.68 -9.58
N ALA A 736 35.97 -56.61 -10.17
CA ALA A 736 36.29 -57.03 -11.55
C ALA A 736 35.44 -58.18 -12.18
N GLN A 737 35.17 -58.06 -13.50
CA GLN A 737 34.47 -59.08 -14.33
C GLN A 737 33.04 -59.43 -13.90
N GLY A 738 32.16 -58.42 -13.78
CA GLY A 738 30.72 -58.65 -13.68
C GLY A 738 30.27 -59.31 -12.37
N SER A 739 30.90 -58.93 -11.26
CA SER A 739 30.46 -59.34 -9.93
C SER A 739 30.29 -58.11 -9.05
N THR A 740 29.26 -58.11 -8.23
CA THR A 740 28.99 -57.04 -7.26
C THR A 740 29.07 -57.61 -5.85
N VAL A 741 29.71 -56.86 -4.96
CA VAL A 741 29.92 -57.25 -3.55
C VAL A 741 29.48 -56.11 -2.66
N ARG A 742 29.04 -56.41 -1.43
CA ARG A 742 28.67 -55.36 -0.48
C ARG A 742 29.91 -54.65 0.02
N VAL A 743 29.85 -53.34 0.22
CA VAL A 743 30.96 -52.55 0.80
C VAL A 743 31.47 -53.18 2.10
N GLY A 744 30.56 -53.65 2.97
CA GLY A 744 30.89 -54.30 4.23
C GLY A 744 31.56 -55.67 4.09
N ASP A 745 31.57 -56.28 2.92
CA ASP A 745 32.28 -57.53 2.65
C ASP A 745 33.64 -57.28 1.94
N VAL A 746 33.97 -56.01 1.66
CA VAL A 746 35.24 -55.61 1.05
C VAL A 746 36.31 -55.41 2.13
N VAL A 747 37.48 -56.00 1.88
CA VAL A 747 38.67 -55.85 2.72
C VAL A 747 39.88 -55.49 1.86
N PHE A 748 40.59 -54.43 2.23
CA PHE A 748 41.84 -54.04 1.60
C PHE A 748 43.00 -54.73 2.30
N SER A 749 43.79 -55.49 1.53
CA SER A 749 44.93 -56.26 2.04
C SER A 749 46.22 -55.81 1.36
N GLY A 750 47.23 -55.47 2.16
CA GLY A 750 48.54 -55.03 1.70
C GLY A 750 49.68 -55.95 2.16
N PRO A 751 50.93 -55.44 2.19
CA PRO A 751 52.08 -56.25 2.56
C PRO A 751 52.04 -56.77 4.00
N LYS A 752 51.47 -56.05 4.97
CA LYS A 752 51.42 -56.49 6.38
C LYS A 752 50.40 -57.60 6.60
N SER A 753 49.29 -57.55 5.84
CA SER A 753 48.14 -58.45 6.03
C SER A 753 48.08 -59.61 5.04
N LYS A 754 48.94 -59.63 4.01
CA LYS A 754 48.90 -60.59 2.91
C LYS A 754 48.76 -62.05 3.36
N ASP A 755 49.58 -62.47 4.33
CA ASP A 755 49.61 -63.87 4.78
C ASP A 755 48.39 -64.22 5.65
N ALA A 756 47.93 -63.29 6.49
CA ALA A 756 46.73 -63.48 7.31
C ALA A 756 45.45 -63.48 6.46
N ALA A 757 45.40 -62.62 5.44
CA ALA A 757 44.27 -62.49 4.52
C ALA A 757 44.18 -63.65 3.51
N ALA A 758 45.28 -64.36 3.23
CA ALA A 758 45.30 -65.53 2.36
C ALA A 758 44.85 -66.84 3.05
N SER A 759 44.34 -66.76 4.29
CA SER A 759 43.89 -67.92 5.04
C SER A 759 42.64 -68.56 4.41
N GLY A 760 42.58 -69.90 4.37
CA GLY A 760 41.38 -70.65 3.96
C GLY A 760 40.16 -70.41 4.86
N SER A 761 40.37 -69.84 6.05
CA SER A 761 39.29 -69.39 6.96
C SER A 761 38.59 -68.10 6.54
N ILE A 762 39.00 -67.46 5.43
CA ILE A 762 38.38 -66.26 4.89
C ILE A 762 37.72 -66.65 3.57
N SER A 763 36.40 -66.85 3.59
CA SER A 763 35.65 -67.36 2.45
C SER A 763 34.54 -66.41 1.98
N SER A 764 34.09 -65.52 2.87
CA SER A 764 32.95 -64.63 2.63
C SER A 764 33.36 -63.19 2.30
N LEU A 765 34.65 -62.85 2.41
CA LEU A 765 35.18 -61.51 2.16
C LEU A 765 35.88 -61.38 0.81
N THR A 766 35.74 -60.21 0.19
CA THR A 766 36.42 -59.87 -1.06
C THR A 766 37.68 -59.05 -0.80
N LEU A 767 38.83 -59.60 -1.17
CA LEU A 767 40.13 -58.97 -0.98
C LEU A 767 40.49 -58.06 -2.17
N LEU A 768 40.65 -56.76 -1.89
CA LEU A 768 41.10 -55.77 -2.88
C LEU A 768 42.50 -55.24 -2.53
N PRO A 769 43.30 -54.85 -3.56
CA PRO A 769 44.62 -54.29 -3.32
C PRO A 769 44.54 -52.87 -2.75
N PRO A 770 45.56 -52.38 -2.01
CA PRO A 770 45.52 -51.05 -1.40
C PRO A 770 45.56 -49.89 -2.41
N LYS A 771 45.87 -50.18 -3.68
CA LYS A 771 45.90 -49.20 -4.79
C LYS A 771 44.57 -49.10 -5.53
N HIS A 772 43.51 -49.70 -5.02
CA HIS A 772 42.21 -49.67 -5.67
C HIS A 772 41.66 -48.23 -5.73
N PRO A 773 41.14 -47.75 -6.89
CA PRO A 773 40.70 -46.36 -7.05
C PRO A 773 39.57 -45.94 -6.10
N LEU A 774 38.82 -46.90 -5.56
CA LEU A 774 37.71 -46.67 -4.64
C LEU A 774 38.10 -46.85 -3.17
N LYS A 775 39.39 -47.06 -2.83
CA LYS A 775 39.79 -47.42 -1.47
C LYS A 775 39.29 -46.42 -0.43
N ASP A 776 39.61 -45.14 -0.59
CA ASP A 776 39.37 -44.17 0.48
C ASP A 776 37.86 -43.90 0.64
N VAL A 777 37.10 -43.84 -0.47
CA VAL A 777 35.62 -43.82 -0.43
C VAL A 777 35.04 -45.05 0.27
N LEU A 778 35.46 -46.26 -0.10
CA LEU A 778 34.87 -47.50 0.43
C LEU A 778 35.18 -47.72 1.90
N VAL A 779 36.39 -47.34 2.36
CA VAL A 779 36.77 -47.42 3.78
C VAL A 779 35.87 -46.51 4.61
N ARG A 780 35.60 -45.27 4.14
CA ARG A 780 34.64 -44.35 4.79
C ARG A 780 33.22 -44.90 4.84
N MET A 781 32.85 -45.75 3.88
CA MET A 781 31.55 -46.39 3.76
C MET A 781 31.43 -47.75 4.48
N GLY A 782 32.50 -48.23 5.13
CA GLY A 782 32.48 -49.44 5.95
C GLY A 782 33.34 -50.61 5.47
N ALA A 783 34.11 -50.46 4.38
CA ALA A 783 35.14 -51.45 4.02
C ALA A 783 36.28 -51.45 5.06
N LEU A 784 36.95 -52.60 5.24
CA LEU A 784 38.02 -52.74 6.23
C LEU A 784 39.40 -52.55 5.56
N ASP A 785 40.22 -51.64 6.07
CA ASP A 785 41.63 -51.54 5.69
C ASP A 785 42.54 -52.24 6.71
N LEU A 786 43.13 -53.38 6.31
CA LEU A 786 43.97 -54.17 7.20
C LEU A 786 45.33 -53.53 7.51
N GLU A 787 45.75 -52.55 6.71
CA GLU A 787 47.05 -51.87 6.90
C GLU A 787 47.00 -50.78 7.97
N SER A 788 45.79 -50.39 8.42
CA SER A 788 45.56 -49.28 9.36
C SER A 788 44.51 -49.59 10.43
N VAL A 789 44.37 -50.86 10.84
CA VAL A 789 43.37 -51.26 11.86
C VAL A 789 43.75 -50.69 13.23
N GLY A 790 42.96 -49.71 13.69
CA GLY A 790 43.07 -49.11 15.03
C GLY A 790 42.15 -49.75 16.07
N VAL A 791 42.29 -49.31 17.33
CA VAL A 791 41.50 -49.80 18.47
C VAL A 791 40.02 -49.46 18.34
N ASP A 792 39.68 -48.29 17.81
CA ASP A 792 38.27 -47.88 17.64
C ASP A 792 37.57 -48.65 16.53
N GLU A 793 38.30 -48.99 15.47
CA GLU A 793 37.82 -49.86 14.41
C GLU A 793 37.57 -51.28 14.94
N LEU A 794 38.47 -51.82 15.77
CA LEU A 794 38.26 -53.09 16.46
C LEU A 794 37.03 -53.06 17.39
N ARG A 795 36.81 -51.97 18.13
CA ARG A 795 35.60 -51.77 18.97
C ARG A 795 34.33 -51.72 18.14
N ARG A 796 34.40 -51.14 16.94
CA ARG A 796 33.28 -51.08 15.99
C ARG A 796 32.95 -52.48 15.48
N LEU A 797 33.93 -53.19 14.92
CA LEU A 797 33.76 -54.54 14.39
C LEU A 797 33.31 -55.57 15.45
N SER A 798 33.78 -55.43 16.69
CA SER A 798 33.31 -56.24 17.82
C SER A 798 31.80 -56.08 18.05
N ARG A 799 31.30 -54.83 18.04
CA ARG A 799 29.87 -54.54 18.17
C ARG A 799 29.08 -55.03 16.95
N GLU A 800 29.55 -54.74 15.74
CA GLU A 800 28.90 -55.18 14.49
C GLU A 800 28.79 -56.70 14.41
N SER A 801 29.86 -57.43 14.77
CA SER A 801 29.85 -58.88 14.84
C SER A 801 28.88 -59.42 15.88
N LYS A 802 28.76 -58.77 17.04
CA LYS A 802 27.77 -59.15 18.07
C LYS A 802 26.35 -58.94 17.55
N ASP A 803 26.08 -57.78 16.98
CA ASP A 803 24.76 -57.37 16.51
C ASP A 803 24.31 -58.23 15.32
N SER A 804 25.25 -58.71 14.50
CA SER A 804 25.00 -59.66 13.41
C SER A 804 24.90 -61.12 13.86
N GLN A 805 24.91 -61.40 15.16
CA GLN A 805 24.95 -62.76 15.72
C GLN A 805 26.12 -63.60 15.18
N HIS A 806 27.28 -62.94 15.00
CA HIS A 806 28.50 -63.51 14.44
C HIS A 806 28.29 -64.12 13.05
N SER A 807 27.61 -63.38 12.16
CA SER A 807 27.55 -63.73 10.73
C SER A 807 28.95 -63.96 10.18
N GLU A 808 29.09 -64.91 9.24
CA GLU A 808 30.38 -65.39 8.73
C GLU A 808 31.33 -64.24 8.32
N SER A 809 30.85 -63.29 7.50
CA SER A 809 31.67 -62.15 7.06
C SER A 809 32.08 -61.20 8.20
N GLN A 810 31.21 -60.98 9.18
CA GLN A 810 31.54 -60.11 10.32
C GLN A 810 32.49 -60.79 11.30
N LEU A 811 32.38 -62.11 11.44
CA LEU A 811 33.29 -62.91 12.24
C LEU A 811 34.68 -62.96 11.59
N GLU A 812 34.76 -63.16 10.27
CA GLU A 812 36.01 -63.10 9.50
C GLU A 812 36.67 -61.70 9.59
N ARG A 813 35.90 -60.62 9.47
CA ARG A 813 36.37 -59.23 9.65
C ARG A 813 36.94 -59.01 11.04
N LEU A 814 36.25 -59.48 12.07
CA LEU A 814 36.69 -59.35 13.45
C LEU A 814 37.97 -60.17 13.71
N TRP A 815 38.08 -61.38 13.15
CA TRP A 815 39.31 -62.18 13.25
C TRP A 815 40.51 -61.48 12.60
N LEU A 816 40.31 -60.96 11.39
CA LEU A 816 41.33 -60.18 10.69
C LEU A 816 41.74 -58.94 11.49
N ALA A 817 40.78 -58.20 12.03
CA ALA A 817 41.06 -57.05 12.87
C ALA A 817 41.80 -57.43 14.16
N LEU A 818 41.40 -58.51 14.85
CA LEU A 818 42.08 -59.04 16.04
C LEU A 818 43.53 -59.42 15.77
N ALA A 819 43.82 -59.96 14.57
CA ALA A 819 45.18 -60.34 14.17
C ALA A 819 46.05 -59.14 13.77
N MET A 820 45.44 -58.08 13.23
CA MET A 820 46.14 -56.96 12.60
C MET A 820 46.19 -55.69 13.46
N VAL A 821 45.31 -55.53 14.44
CA VAL A 821 45.22 -54.32 15.28
C VAL A 821 46.55 -54.01 15.97
N GLU A 822 46.97 -52.75 15.89
CA GLU A 822 48.19 -52.22 16.52
C GLU A 822 47.91 -51.79 17.98
N ILE A 823 47.55 -52.75 18.83
CA ILE A 823 47.40 -52.59 20.30
C ILE A 823 48.28 -53.62 21.01
N GLY A 824 48.79 -53.29 22.20
CA GLY A 824 49.55 -54.25 23.01
C GLY A 824 48.70 -55.46 23.41
N ASP A 825 49.30 -56.65 23.42
CA ASP A 825 48.56 -57.89 23.67
C ASP A 825 47.85 -57.89 25.04
N GLU A 826 48.43 -57.29 26.08
CA GLU A 826 47.78 -57.18 27.39
C GLU A 826 46.44 -56.43 27.32
N ASP A 827 46.41 -55.30 26.61
CA ASP A 827 45.20 -54.49 26.44
C ASP A 827 44.20 -55.19 25.52
N LEU A 828 44.67 -55.88 24.47
CA LEU A 828 43.82 -56.69 23.59
C LEU A 828 43.11 -57.80 24.36
N LEU A 829 43.84 -58.49 25.23
CA LEU A 829 43.33 -59.63 25.99
C LEU A 829 42.34 -59.23 27.09
N ARG A 830 42.51 -58.04 27.68
CA ARG A 830 41.57 -57.48 28.67
C ARG A 830 40.36 -56.79 28.03
N GLY A 831 40.45 -56.40 26.77
CA GLY A 831 39.37 -55.72 26.07
C GLY A 831 38.25 -56.66 25.58
N PRO A 832 36.99 -56.19 25.52
CA PRO A 832 35.84 -56.99 25.09
C PRO A 832 35.77 -57.11 23.55
N TYR A 833 36.75 -57.81 22.97
CA TYR A 833 36.91 -57.96 21.52
C TYR A 833 36.73 -59.39 21.01
N TRP A 834 36.70 -60.37 21.92
CA TRP A 834 36.76 -61.78 21.57
C TRP A 834 35.35 -62.37 21.41
N PRO A 835 34.96 -62.81 20.20
CA PRO A 835 33.61 -63.29 19.92
C PRO A 835 33.39 -64.63 20.61
N CYS A 836 32.21 -64.81 21.21
CA CYS A 836 31.84 -66.01 21.94
C CYS A 836 30.36 -66.33 21.75
N GLN A 837 30.03 -67.61 21.89
CA GLN A 837 28.70 -68.13 21.68
C GLN A 837 28.30 -69.07 22.82
N SER A 838 27.10 -68.88 23.36
CA SER A 838 26.38 -69.86 24.17
C SER A 838 25.23 -70.49 23.37
N SER A 839 24.45 -71.40 23.96
CA SER A 839 23.34 -72.08 23.28
C SER A 839 22.41 -71.13 22.52
N ASP A 840 22.09 -69.97 23.10
CA ASP A 840 21.08 -69.05 22.58
C ASP A 840 21.55 -67.59 22.50
N THR A 841 22.81 -67.30 22.87
CA THR A 841 23.32 -65.92 22.89
C THR A 841 24.69 -65.80 22.23
N TYR A 842 24.85 -64.74 21.44
CA TYR A 842 26.10 -64.31 20.85
C TYR A 842 26.62 -63.10 21.63
N GLY A 843 27.92 -63.04 21.86
CA GLY A 843 28.51 -62.02 22.71
C GLY A 843 29.96 -61.79 22.39
N VAL A 844 30.47 -60.65 22.84
CA VAL A 844 31.91 -60.36 22.77
C VAL A 844 32.40 -60.07 24.18
N LYS A 845 33.47 -60.75 24.57
CA LYS A 845 33.98 -60.77 25.95
C LYS A 845 35.49 -60.55 25.99
N PRO A 846 36.05 -60.14 27.15
CA PRO A 846 37.48 -60.18 27.39
C PRO A 846 38.03 -61.60 27.33
N ALA A 847 39.23 -61.77 26.75
CA ALA A 847 39.93 -63.05 26.79
C ALA A 847 40.39 -63.37 28.22
N ILE A 848 40.84 -62.35 28.96
CA ILE A 848 41.16 -62.44 30.38
C ILE A 848 39.95 -61.95 31.19
N PRO A 849 39.27 -62.82 31.96
CA PRO A 849 38.10 -62.43 32.73
C PRO A 849 38.47 -61.48 33.89
N GLU A 850 37.60 -60.50 34.17
CA GLU A 850 37.78 -59.54 35.28
C GLU A 850 37.88 -60.25 36.65
N ASN A 851 37.26 -61.42 36.79
CA ASN A 851 37.32 -62.23 37.99
C ASN A 851 37.73 -63.68 37.65
N LYS A 852 38.85 -64.14 38.24
CA LYS A 852 39.37 -65.51 38.04
C LYS A 852 38.37 -66.62 38.39
N THR A 853 37.39 -66.35 39.26
CA THR A 853 36.37 -67.34 39.66
C THR A 853 35.11 -67.34 38.79
N LYS A 854 34.93 -66.33 37.92
CA LYS A 854 33.74 -66.19 37.06
C LYS A 854 34.18 -66.02 35.60
N LYS A 855 34.19 -67.13 34.88
CA LYS A 855 34.54 -67.19 33.45
C LYS A 855 33.26 -67.07 32.62
N ASP A 856 33.28 -66.24 31.60
CA ASP A 856 32.13 -66.03 30.73
C ASP A 856 32.05 -67.08 29.59
N ALA A 857 33.20 -67.45 29.03
CA ALA A 857 33.34 -68.48 27.99
C ALA A 857 34.74 -69.12 28.06
N LEU A 858 34.92 -70.26 27.37
CA LEU A 858 36.20 -70.97 27.31
C LEU A 858 36.82 -70.91 25.92
N PHE A 859 38.15 -70.88 25.86
CA PHE A 859 38.88 -70.93 24.59
C PHE A 859 39.09 -72.38 24.15
N PRO A 860 38.75 -72.72 22.89
CA PRO A 860 39.10 -74.02 22.34
C PRO A 860 40.63 -74.17 22.21
N MET A 861 41.12 -75.40 22.18
CA MET A 861 42.52 -75.65 21.88
C MET A 861 42.76 -75.57 20.36
N ARG A 862 44.00 -75.32 19.95
CA ARG A 862 44.41 -75.30 18.53
C ARG A 862 44.00 -76.57 17.76
N SER A 863 44.01 -77.73 18.44
CA SER A 863 43.69 -79.04 17.86
C SER A 863 42.19 -79.40 17.89
N ASP A 864 41.33 -78.54 18.45
CA ASP A 864 39.91 -78.88 18.59
C ASP A 864 39.14 -78.50 17.32
N GLU A 865 38.41 -79.48 16.78
CA GLU A 865 37.59 -79.35 15.56
C GLU A 865 36.30 -78.55 15.81
N ASP A 866 35.82 -77.86 14.77
CA ASP A 866 34.60 -77.03 14.84
C ASP A 866 33.35 -77.81 15.25
N GLU A 867 33.21 -79.07 14.81
CA GLU A 867 32.07 -79.90 15.17
C GLU A 867 32.01 -80.15 16.68
N ASN A 868 33.18 -80.37 17.31
CA ASN A 868 33.29 -80.55 18.76
C ASN A 868 32.96 -79.26 19.51
N ILE A 869 33.42 -78.10 19.02
CA ILE A 869 33.13 -76.80 19.63
C ILE A 869 31.62 -76.51 19.55
N ARG A 870 30.99 -76.72 18.39
CA ARG A 870 29.54 -76.56 18.22
C ARG A 870 28.73 -77.49 19.11
N ARG A 871 29.17 -78.74 19.27
CA ARG A 871 28.55 -79.69 20.22
C ARG A 871 28.60 -79.17 21.66
N ILE A 872 29.77 -78.71 22.12
CA ILE A 872 29.97 -78.18 23.47
C ILE A 872 29.07 -76.96 23.74
N ILE A 873 28.94 -76.05 22.76
CA ILE A 873 28.05 -74.89 22.85
C ILE A 873 26.59 -75.35 23.00
N ARG A 874 26.11 -76.30 22.19
CA ARG A 874 24.75 -76.86 22.27
C ARG A 874 24.47 -77.55 23.60
N GLU A 875 25.48 -78.20 24.18
CA GLU A 875 25.39 -78.84 25.49
C GLU A 875 25.38 -77.82 26.66
N GLY A 876 25.53 -76.53 26.35
CA GLY A 876 25.33 -75.41 27.28
C GLY A 876 26.61 -74.79 27.85
N LEU A 877 27.78 -75.07 27.27
CA LEU A 877 29.05 -74.47 27.67
C LEU A 877 29.47 -73.39 26.67
N PRO A 878 29.47 -72.09 27.05
CA PRO A 878 29.86 -71.01 26.17
C PRO A 878 31.33 -71.09 25.73
N MET A 879 31.58 -70.87 24.43
CA MET A 879 32.90 -70.99 23.81
C MET A 879 33.26 -69.73 23.03
N PHE A 880 34.54 -69.35 23.03
CA PHE A 880 35.08 -68.35 22.11
C PHE A 880 35.19 -68.92 20.69
N LEU A 881 34.84 -68.10 19.69
CA LEU A 881 34.85 -68.43 18.26
C LEU A 881 36.12 -67.90 17.61
N LEU A 882 37.04 -68.77 17.20
CA LEU A 882 38.27 -68.34 16.50
C LEU A 882 38.46 -69.16 15.22
N PRO A 883 39.25 -68.68 14.25
CA PRO A 883 39.54 -69.45 13.05
C PRO A 883 40.27 -70.74 13.43
N ARG A 884 40.06 -71.79 12.63
CA ARG A 884 40.54 -73.15 12.90
C ARG A 884 41.74 -73.58 12.06
N GLU A 885 42.08 -72.81 11.04
CA GLU A 885 43.16 -73.16 10.14
C GLU A 885 43.87 -71.92 9.58
N GLY A 886 45.04 -72.17 9.00
CA GLY A 886 45.83 -71.17 8.29
C GLY A 886 46.53 -70.13 9.16
N PRO A 887 47.26 -69.19 8.52
CA PRO A 887 48.11 -68.21 9.21
C PRO A 887 47.35 -67.25 10.13
N LEU A 888 46.05 -67.03 9.86
CA LEU A 888 45.19 -66.22 10.70
C LEU A 888 44.98 -66.85 12.08
N MET A 889 44.78 -68.18 12.14
CA MET A 889 44.68 -68.91 13.39
C MET A 889 45.98 -68.77 14.19
N ASP A 890 47.12 -69.04 13.55
CA ASP A 890 48.42 -69.00 14.23
C ASP A 890 48.67 -67.64 14.89
N ARG A 891 48.40 -66.56 14.16
CA ARG A 891 48.57 -65.19 14.67
C ARG A 891 47.63 -64.85 15.83
N ILE A 892 46.39 -65.35 15.81
CA ILE A 892 45.45 -65.14 16.92
C ILE A 892 45.87 -65.94 18.16
N TYR A 893 46.30 -67.20 18.00
CA TYR A 893 46.76 -68.00 19.13
C TYR A 893 48.10 -67.52 19.69
N GLU A 894 49.01 -66.99 18.86
CA GLU A 894 50.22 -66.30 19.33
C GLU A 894 49.88 -65.13 20.27
N ARG A 895 48.87 -64.34 19.92
CA ARG A 895 48.38 -63.25 20.77
C ARG A 895 47.76 -63.77 22.07
N LEU A 896 47.00 -64.86 22.04
CA LEU A 896 46.47 -65.50 23.26
C LEU A 896 47.60 -66.08 24.14
N GLU A 897 48.62 -66.69 23.55
CA GLU A 897 49.73 -67.31 24.29
C GLU A 897 50.70 -66.30 24.91
N SER A 898 50.56 -65.01 24.60
CA SER A 898 51.30 -63.93 25.25
C SER A 898 51.01 -63.79 26.76
N ASP A 899 49.86 -64.30 27.24
CA ASP A 899 49.50 -64.35 28.67
C ASP A 899 50.31 -65.42 29.43
N LYS A 900 51.49 -65.02 29.90
CA LYS A 900 52.42 -65.87 30.67
C LYS A 900 51.87 -66.31 32.02
N ASP A 901 50.92 -65.57 32.59
CA ASP A 901 50.35 -65.81 33.92
C ASP A 901 49.24 -66.87 33.91
N GLY A 902 48.83 -67.33 32.72
CA GLY A 902 47.90 -68.42 32.55
C GLY A 902 46.46 -68.10 32.95
N ASN A 903 46.05 -66.84 32.86
CA ASN A 903 44.73 -66.33 33.19
C ASN A 903 43.67 -66.63 32.13
N ILE A 904 44.08 -66.82 30.87
CA ILE A 904 43.14 -67.16 29.78
C ILE A 904 42.51 -68.55 30.03
N PRO A 905 41.17 -68.66 30.00
CA PRO A 905 40.45 -69.87 30.33
C PRO A 905 40.37 -70.85 29.15
N PHE A 906 41.51 -71.43 28.75
CA PHE A 906 41.51 -72.55 27.80
C PHE A 906 40.78 -73.77 28.35
N LEU A 907 40.16 -74.56 27.47
CA LEU A 907 39.47 -75.82 27.83
C LEU A 907 40.35 -76.73 28.69
N SER A 908 41.62 -76.90 28.33
CA SER A 908 42.59 -77.71 29.07
C SER A 908 42.81 -77.28 30.52
N ARG A 909 42.67 -75.98 30.82
CA ARG A 909 42.81 -75.43 32.18
C ARG A 909 41.53 -75.50 33.01
N CYS A 910 40.39 -75.67 32.34
CA CYS A 910 39.06 -75.68 32.95
C CYS A 910 38.42 -77.08 32.91
N SER A 911 39.18 -78.09 32.47
CA SER A 911 38.73 -79.46 32.38
C SER A 911 39.05 -80.25 33.65
N ARG A 912 38.14 -81.15 34.01
CA ARG A 912 38.40 -82.27 34.90
C ARG A 912 38.23 -83.56 34.11
N ARG A 913 38.78 -84.64 34.65
CA ARG A 913 38.49 -85.97 34.16
C ARG A 913 37.26 -86.53 34.89
N GLN A 914 36.29 -87.02 34.13
CA GLN A 914 35.27 -87.94 34.64
C GLN A 914 35.65 -89.36 34.24
N VAL A 915 35.78 -90.25 35.23
CA VAL A 915 36.00 -91.67 34.99
C VAL A 915 34.68 -92.30 34.58
N GLN A 916 34.68 -93.06 33.48
CA GLN A 916 33.49 -93.75 32.96
C GLN A 916 33.67 -95.27 32.87
N GLY A 917 34.88 -95.79 33.09
CA GLY A 917 35.17 -97.23 33.08
C GLY A 917 36.22 -97.64 34.12
N GLY A 918 36.33 -98.95 34.32
CA GLY A 918 37.10 -99.58 35.41
C GLY A 918 36.17 -100.02 36.54
N GLU A 919 35.52 -101.17 36.37
CA GLU A 919 34.72 -101.76 37.46
C GLU A 919 35.64 -102.13 38.64
N ALA A 920 35.19 -101.81 39.84
CA ALA A 920 35.92 -102.11 41.07
C ALA A 920 35.91 -103.61 41.33
N GLU A 921 36.97 -104.31 40.91
CA GLU A 921 37.06 -105.77 41.03
C GLU A 921 37.46 -106.21 42.44
N GLN A 922 38.41 -105.51 43.08
CA GLN A 922 38.97 -105.96 44.35
C GLN A 922 39.27 -104.81 45.32
N PRO A 923 38.91 -104.93 46.61
CA PRO A 923 39.29 -103.94 47.62
C PRO A 923 40.79 -104.02 47.91
N HIS A 924 41.44 -102.87 48.08
CA HIS A 924 42.87 -102.75 48.34
C HIS A 924 43.14 -102.37 49.81
N PRO A 925 43.13 -103.32 50.76
CA PRO A 925 43.08 -103.04 52.19
C PRO A 925 44.30 -102.28 52.74
N TYR A 926 45.50 -102.55 52.19
CA TYR A 926 46.73 -101.89 52.62
C TYR A 926 46.75 -100.40 52.24
N LEU A 927 46.46 -100.08 50.98
CA LEU A 927 46.34 -98.70 50.50
C LEU A 927 45.18 -97.98 51.19
N LYS A 928 44.04 -98.64 51.39
CA LYS A 928 42.92 -98.09 52.18
C LYS A 928 43.37 -97.67 53.57
N LYS A 929 44.14 -98.51 54.28
CA LYS A 929 44.65 -98.19 55.61
C LYS A 929 45.67 -97.03 55.57
N ALA A 930 46.56 -97.02 54.58
CA ALA A 930 47.53 -95.94 54.41
C ALA A 930 46.85 -94.59 54.12
N ILE A 931 45.92 -94.55 53.17
CA ILE A 931 45.17 -93.34 52.81
C ILE A 931 44.27 -92.90 53.98
N SER A 932 43.63 -93.83 54.71
CA SER A 932 42.87 -93.50 55.93
C SER A 932 43.75 -92.83 56.98
N ASN A 933 44.96 -93.34 57.22
CA ASN A 933 45.90 -92.73 58.16
C ASN A 933 46.34 -91.33 57.70
N ILE A 934 46.56 -91.13 56.39
CA ILE A 934 46.89 -89.82 55.81
C ILE A 934 45.72 -88.85 55.99
N VAL A 935 44.49 -89.25 55.69
CA VAL A 935 43.28 -88.43 55.86
C VAL A 935 43.07 -88.07 57.34
N GLU A 936 43.26 -89.01 58.26
CA GLU A 936 43.18 -88.77 59.70
C GLU A 936 44.27 -87.78 60.17
N ALA A 937 45.50 -87.91 59.65
CA ALA A 937 46.59 -86.98 59.94
C ALA A 937 46.32 -85.57 59.40
N ILE A 938 45.83 -85.44 58.17
CA ILE A 938 45.41 -84.16 57.55
C ILE A 938 44.33 -83.50 58.40
N GLY A 939 43.34 -84.28 58.87
CA GLY A 939 42.30 -83.80 59.78
C GLY A 939 42.84 -83.28 61.11
N LYS A 940 43.81 -83.98 61.72
CA LYS A 940 44.48 -83.53 62.96
C LYS A 940 45.37 -82.30 62.76
N LEU A 941 45.92 -82.12 61.57
CA LEU A 941 46.76 -80.97 61.20
C LEU A 941 45.95 -79.71 60.89
N GLY A 942 44.61 -79.77 60.92
CA GLY A 942 43.74 -78.61 60.67
C GLY A 942 43.82 -78.06 59.23
N LEU A 943 44.39 -78.85 58.30
CA LEU A 943 44.41 -78.52 56.89
C LEU A 943 42.96 -78.61 56.37
N LYS A 944 42.35 -77.47 56.06
CA LYS A 944 40.96 -77.40 55.56
C LYS A 944 40.83 -78.19 54.24
N THR A 945 40.38 -79.44 54.33
CA THR A 945 39.92 -80.24 53.19
C THR A 945 38.49 -80.68 53.40
N VAL A 946 37.86 -81.13 52.31
CA VAL A 946 36.53 -81.76 52.29
C VAL A 946 36.45 -82.80 53.43
N PRO A 947 35.38 -82.80 54.27
CA PRO A 947 35.27 -83.72 55.39
C PRO A 947 35.11 -85.15 54.89
N ILE A 948 36.20 -85.92 54.91
CA ILE A 948 36.21 -87.33 54.53
C ILE A 948 35.82 -88.16 55.76
N LYS A 949 34.61 -88.71 55.74
CA LYS A 949 34.04 -89.65 56.72
C LYS A 949 34.52 -91.09 56.50
N LYS A 950 34.87 -91.46 55.26
CA LYS A 950 35.22 -92.84 54.88
C LYS A 950 36.23 -92.83 53.73
N VAL A 951 37.16 -93.79 53.72
CA VAL A 951 38.06 -94.02 52.58
C VAL A 951 37.77 -95.39 52.00
N GLU A 952 37.62 -95.47 50.69
CA GLU A 952 37.52 -96.69 49.91
C GLU A 952 38.64 -96.72 48.88
N VAL A 953 39.33 -97.84 48.78
CA VAL A 953 40.38 -98.03 47.76
C VAL A 953 40.15 -99.36 47.11
N ASN A 954 39.95 -99.34 45.80
CA ASN A 954 39.70 -100.51 44.98
C ASN A 954 40.72 -100.57 43.84
N SER A 955 40.97 -101.77 43.33
CA SER A 955 41.78 -102.00 42.15
C SER A 955 40.97 -102.59 41.00
N THR A 956 41.40 -102.29 39.78
CA THR A 956 40.83 -102.82 38.53
C THR A 956 41.96 -103.20 37.57
N ASN A 957 41.76 -104.24 36.75
CA ASN A 957 42.68 -104.64 35.69
C ASN A 957 42.42 -103.91 34.35
N GLU A 958 41.32 -103.17 34.25
CA GLU A 958 40.93 -102.41 33.05
C GLU A 958 41.56 -101.00 33.02
N PRO A 959 41.75 -100.39 31.83
CA PRO A 959 42.15 -98.99 31.74
C PRO A 959 41.08 -98.10 32.35
N ILE A 960 41.49 -97.13 33.17
CA ILE A 960 40.57 -96.11 33.71
C ILE A 960 40.17 -95.18 32.56
N SER A 961 39.23 -95.60 31.72
CA SER A 961 38.71 -94.78 30.64
C SER A 961 37.92 -93.60 31.20
N GLY A 962 37.99 -92.47 30.51
CA GLY A 962 37.34 -91.28 30.96
C GLY A 962 37.11 -90.30 29.84
N VAL A 963 36.27 -89.32 30.13
CA VAL A 963 36.09 -88.14 29.30
C VAL A 963 36.64 -86.94 30.05
N LEU A 964 37.18 -85.99 29.29
CA LEU A 964 37.47 -84.67 29.82
C LEU A 964 36.16 -83.89 29.78
N GLU A 965 35.69 -83.48 30.95
CA GLU A 965 34.59 -82.55 31.08
C GLU A 965 35.13 -81.16 31.39
N ALA A 966 34.57 -80.11 30.82
CA ALA A 966 34.91 -78.72 31.14
C ALA A 966 33.72 -78.00 31.79
N SER A 967 34.02 -77.00 32.62
CA SER A 967 33.01 -76.11 33.22
C SER A 967 33.55 -74.69 33.42
N LEU A 968 32.65 -73.71 33.49
CA LEU A 968 33.01 -72.29 33.68
C LEU A 968 33.41 -71.97 35.12
N MET A 969 32.80 -72.65 36.10
CA MET A 969 33.04 -72.39 37.52
C MET A 969 32.85 -73.66 38.36
N TYR A 970 33.46 -73.65 39.55
CA TYR A 970 33.27 -74.70 40.55
C TYR A 970 31.79 -74.74 40.97
N GLY A 971 31.12 -75.89 40.75
CA GLY A 971 29.69 -76.07 41.03
C GLY A 971 28.74 -75.84 39.84
N SER A 972 29.25 -75.47 38.67
CA SER A 972 28.45 -75.40 37.43
C SER A 972 28.35 -76.76 36.73
N ARG A 973 27.42 -76.86 35.76
CA ARG A 973 27.23 -78.07 34.94
C ARG A 973 28.51 -78.36 34.16
N TRP A 974 28.94 -79.62 34.20
CA TRP A 974 30.09 -80.12 33.45
C TRP A 974 29.63 -80.62 32.08
N VAL A 975 30.39 -80.30 31.04
CA VAL A 975 30.09 -80.63 29.64
C VAL A 975 31.25 -81.42 29.05
N VAL A 976 30.95 -82.48 28.30
CA VAL A 976 31.97 -83.38 27.74
C VAL A 976 32.73 -82.66 26.64
N TRP A 977 34.01 -82.40 26.84
CA TRP A 977 34.90 -81.80 25.85
C TRP A 977 35.38 -82.83 24.83
N LYS A 978 36.08 -83.87 25.27
CA LYS A 978 36.56 -84.97 24.41
C LYS A 978 36.94 -86.19 25.23
N SER A 979 37.05 -87.33 24.56
CA SER A 979 37.58 -88.55 25.17
C SER A 979 38.98 -88.33 25.70
N ASP A 980 39.26 -88.83 26.90
CA ASP A 980 40.62 -88.82 27.41
C ASP A 980 41.45 -89.87 26.68
N THR A 981 42.41 -89.40 25.89
CA THR A 981 43.31 -90.25 25.13
C THR A 981 44.45 -90.84 25.99
N HIS A 982 44.57 -90.44 27.27
CA HIS A 982 45.66 -90.85 28.15
C HIS A 982 45.17 -91.35 29.54
N PRO A 983 44.65 -92.60 29.65
CA PRO A 983 44.14 -93.12 30.92
C PRO A 983 45.22 -93.21 32.02
N PRO A 984 44.96 -92.73 33.25
CA PRO A 984 45.87 -92.70 34.37
C PRO A 984 45.78 -94.01 35.12
N ASN A 985 46.84 -94.34 35.84
CA ASN A 985 46.90 -95.55 36.65
C ASN A 985 46.14 -95.42 37.97
N VAL A 986 45.77 -94.20 38.37
CA VAL A 986 45.04 -93.95 39.62
C VAL A 986 44.02 -92.84 39.37
N ALA A 987 42.80 -93.05 39.83
CA ALA A 987 41.77 -92.03 39.93
C ALA A 987 41.27 -91.93 41.37
N ALA A 988 40.99 -90.71 41.83
CA ALA A 988 40.45 -90.46 43.16
C ALA A 988 39.29 -89.46 43.07
N SER A 989 38.18 -89.75 43.74
CA SER A 989 37.02 -88.87 43.86
C SER A 989 36.53 -88.81 45.31
N VAL A 990 35.85 -87.73 45.68
CA VAL A 990 35.24 -87.58 47.01
C VAL A 990 33.76 -87.25 46.82
N GLU A 991 32.87 -88.15 47.24
CA GLU A 991 31.41 -87.98 47.17
C GLU A 991 30.79 -88.27 48.54
N GLU A 992 29.91 -87.38 49.02
CA GLU A 992 29.22 -87.49 50.33
C GLU A 992 30.13 -87.72 51.56
N GLY A 993 31.41 -87.35 51.44
CA GLY A 993 32.44 -87.57 52.46
C GLY A 993 33.11 -88.95 52.37
N ILE A 994 32.95 -89.69 51.27
CA ILE A 994 33.67 -90.92 50.99
C ILE A 994 34.76 -90.59 49.97
N LEU A 995 36.03 -90.74 50.34
CA LEU A 995 37.16 -90.70 49.40
C LEU A 995 37.30 -92.07 48.75
N SER A 996 36.93 -92.17 47.48
CA SER A 996 37.05 -93.38 46.66
C SER A 996 38.28 -93.27 45.76
N VAL A 997 39.22 -94.20 45.89
CA VAL A 997 40.43 -94.28 45.07
C VAL A 997 40.41 -95.57 44.27
N LEU A 998 40.42 -95.45 42.94
CA LEU A 998 40.53 -96.57 42.02
C LEU A 998 41.95 -96.63 41.47
N VAL A 999 42.62 -97.77 41.64
CA VAL A 999 43.96 -98.02 41.12
C VAL A 999 43.86 -99.03 39.99
N SER A 1000 44.24 -98.64 38.79
CA SER A 1000 44.31 -99.57 37.66
C SER A 1000 45.69 -100.20 37.57
N THR A 1001 45.72 -101.53 37.50
CA THR A 1001 46.93 -102.29 37.20
C THR A 1001 47.10 -102.53 35.71
N TYR A 1002 46.23 -102.00 34.84
CA TYR A 1002 46.26 -102.23 33.39
C TYR A 1002 47.64 -101.98 32.77
N ARG A 1003 48.26 -100.81 33.03
CA ARG A 1003 49.61 -100.49 32.55
C ARG A 1003 50.73 -101.29 33.23
N GLN A 1004 50.49 -101.86 34.42
CA GLN A 1004 51.44 -102.77 35.07
C GLN A 1004 51.33 -104.19 34.50
N ASN A 1005 50.12 -104.63 34.17
CA ASN A 1005 49.85 -105.91 33.53
C ASN A 1005 50.39 -105.94 32.09
N GLU A 1006 50.26 -104.83 31.34
CA GLU A 1006 50.96 -104.64 30.05
C GLU A 1006 52.50 -104.76 30.17
N ARG A 1007 53.08 -104.47 31.34
CA ARG A 1007 54.53 -104.59 31.60
C ARG A 1007 54.96 -105.94 32.18
N SER A 1008 54.03 -106.78 32.64
CA SER A 1008 54.32 -108.14 33.11
C SER A 1008 54.02 -109.22 32.06
N GLU A 1009 53.33 -108.86 30.98
CA GLU A 1009 53.21 -109.65 29.74
C GLU A 1009 54.14 -109.16 28.60
N ALA A 1010 55.02 -108.19 28.87
CA ALA A 1010 56.16 -107.79 28.04
C ALA A 1010 57.48 -108.12 28.76
#